data_AF-A0A1G2FIX3-F1
#
_entry.id   AF-A0A1G2FIX3-F1
#
_cell.length_a   1.000
_cell.length_b   1.000
_cell.length_c   1.000
_cell.angle_alpha   90.00
_cell.angle_beta   90.00
_cell.angle_gamma   90.00
#
_symmetry.space_group_name_H-M   'P 1'
#
loop_
_entity.id
_entity.type
_entity.pdbx_description
1 polymer ?
#
loop_
_entity_poly.entity_id
_entity_poly.type
_entity_poly.pdbx_seq_one_letter_code
_entity_poly.pdbx_strand_id
1 'polypeptide(L)'
;MLGDTAIAVNPKDKRYQALLKNKIKLRLPLTKRIIPLIADEAIDPSFGTGAVKVTPAHDPTDFEIGERHNLEIIKVIDEKGEMTKEAGESYSGLKVLEARQKVIEDLKKLNLIEKEEDYSHSAPICYKCQKNIEPLISDQWFIKIKPLAKKAMAAVKRGEVKFVSKHFEKIFFHWLKNIKDWNISRQIVWGIPIPVWYCLYCNEVKINPTIQNNWFFVRHGETNWNKEKIIQGQSSKETLNQIGREQAKKAGQYLASKKVDLIISSDSPRAKETAKIIKKETGAELVFDKSLRERNYGILEERLSQELNEEERENLRRNMDYAPEGVESHRELEKRMRSFLQEHKKSHQHKNIVIVSHAGSLRTIFRILQNDPLGETRDIKNTEVVEFSLSQKCKKCGSSFFEQETDTFDTWFSSGQWPFAALLTQSGSKDFETFYPTSVMETGWDILFFWVARMIMLGIYAIGQAPFKYVYLHGLVRDKDRQKMSKSKGNVIDPLGVVNLYGADALRMALVFGASAQRDIIMSEDKIAAQQKFVTKIWNAGRFILGNLDKNFNPLKIRWQNLKLTKNDKWILKELKNTVKKTTKDIEQFRFHRAAEEIYHFFWHKFCDKTLEDVKKRLYTENNLEADLGAKLPKRELRSQIKNRQTAQWVLYKVLVDSLKLLHPFMPFITETIYQKLPHKPKKALIIEEWPCT
;
A
#
# COMPACT_ATOMS: atom_id res chain seq x y z
N MET A 1 -24.84 -13.82 19.11
CA MET A 1 -25.53 -14.48 20.23
C MET A 1 -24.63 -14.65 21.43
N LEU A 2 -23.58 -15.50 21.37
CA LEU A 2 -22.74 -15.73 22.54
C LEU A 2 -21.96 -14.49 23.03
N GLY A 3 -21.88 -13.41 22.27
CA GLY A 3 -21.28 -12.14 22.71
C GLY A 3 -22.29 -11.02 22.94
N ASP A 4 -23.59 -11.32 22.96
CA ASP A 4 -24.63 -10.29 22.99
C ASP A 4 -24.70 -9.62 24.37
N THR A 5 -24.81 -8.30 24.38
CA THR A 5 -24.90 -7.50 25.61
C THR A 5 -26.15 -6.65 25.70
N ALA A 6 -26.97 -6.61 24.65
CA ALA A 6 -28.32 -6.06 24.68
C ALA A 6 -29.18 -6.60 23.52
N ILE A 7 -30.49 -6.37 23.59
CA ILE A 7 -31.37 -6.33 22.42
C ILE A 7 -31.77 -4.89 22.18
N ALA A 8 -31.66 -4.40 20.94
CA ALA A 8 -32.04 -3.04 20.56
C ALA A 8 -33.31 -3.03 19.70
N VAL A 9 -34.17 -2.05 19.95
CA VAL A 9 -35.40 -1.78 19.17
C VAL A 9 -35.46 -0.30 18.80
N ASN A 10 -36.18 0.03 17.73
CA ASN A 10 -36.39 1.43 17.38
C ASN A 10 -37.27 2.13 18.44
N PRO A 11 -36.91 3.33 18.95
CA PRO A 11 -37.71 4.05 19.94
C PRO A 11 -39.15 4.37 19.47
N LYS A 12 -39.36 4.43 18.15
CA LYS A 12 -40.66 4.72 17.53
C LYS A 12 -41.49 3.46 17.27
N ASP A 13 -40.96 2.27 17.55
CA ASP A 13 -41.70 1.01 17.37
C ASP A 13 -42.67 0.75 18.53
N LYS A 14 -43.97 0.92 18.24
CA LYS A 14 -45.05 0.77 19.22
C LYS A 14 -45.11 -0.62 19.85
N ARG A 15 -44.63 -1.67 19.16
CA ARG A 15 -44.65 -3.07 19.66
C ARG A 15 -43.83 -3.23 20.95
N TYR A 16 -42.75 -2.46 21.10
CA TYR A 16 -41.78 -2.63 22.18
C TYR A 16 -41.80 -1.51 23.24
N GLN A 17 -42.59 -0.44 23.04
CA GLN A 17 -42.59 0.71 23.95
C GLN A 17 -42.96 0.38 25.40
N ALA A 18 -43.91 -0.53 25.61
CA ALA A 18 -44.27 -0.97 26.97
C ALA A 18 -43.10 -1.68 27.66
N LEU A 19 -42.38 -2.53 26.91
CA LEU A 19 -41.22 -3.27 27.42
C LEU A 19 -40.03 -2.35 27.74
N LEU A 20 -39.80 -1.34 26.90
CA LEU A 20 -38.80 -0.30 27.14
C LEU A 20 -39.11 0.51 28.41
N LYS A 21 -40.35 0.96 28.59
CA LYS A 21 -40.80 1.69 29.79
C LYS A 21 -40.59 0.87 31.06
N ASN A 22 -40.86 -0.43 31.00
CA ASN A 22 -40.71 -1.35 32.11
C ASN A 22 -39.27 -1.82 32.36
N LYS A 23 -38.29 -1.36 31.57
CA LYS A 23 -36.86 -1.72 31.68
C LYS A 23 -36.64 -3.24 31.77
N ILE A 24 -37.33 -3.99 30.90
CA ILE A 24 -37.28 -5.45 30.90
C ILE A 24 -35.84 -5.93 30.70
N LYS A 25 -35.49 -6.95 31.47
CA LYS A 25 -34.25 -7.70 31.36
C LYS A 25 -34.52 -9.05 30.71
N LEU A 26 -33.66 -9.45 29.78
CA LEU A 26 -33.82 -10.63 28.95
C LEU A 26 -32.75 -11.66 29.33
N ARG A 27 -33.14 -12.92 29.48
CA ARG A 27 -32.18 -14.01 29.66
C ARG A 27 -31.63 -14.41 28.29
N LEU A 28 -30.32 -14.30 28.10
CA LEU A 28 -29.66 -14.66 26.86
C LEU A 28 -29.53 -16.21 26.75
N PRO A 29 -30.11 -16.85 25.72
CA PRO A 29 -30.03 -18.30 25.55
C PRO A 29 -28.61 -18.87 25.57
N LEU A 30 -28.46 -20.11 26.02
CA LEU A 30 -27.18 -20.85 26.11
C LEU A 30 -26.11 -20.22 27.00
N THR A 31 -26.46 -19.15 27.73
CA THR A 31 -25.54 -18.43 28.61
C THR A 31 -26.22 -18.16 29.94
N LYS A 32 -25.44 -17.76 30.96
CA LYS A 32 -25.96 -17.37 32.27
C LYS A 32 -26.28 -15.87 32.36
N ARG A 33 -26.14 -15.11 31.27
CA ARG A 33 -26.25 -13.65 31.28
C ARG A 33 -27.68 -13.16 31.14
N ILE A 34 -27.92 -12.02 31.77
CA ILE A 34 -29.15 -11.24 31.67
C ILE A 34 -28.79 -9.90 31.02
N ILE A 35 -29.40 -9.59 29.88
CA ILE A 35 -29.09 -8.41 29.06
C ILE A 35 -30.30 -7.46 28.98
N PRO A 36 -30.09 -6.13 28.89
CA PRO A 36 -31.17 -5.16 28.77
C PRO A 36 -31.83 -5.15 27.38
N LEU A 37 -33.08 -4.70 27.34
CA LEU A 37 -33.72 -4.17 26.14
C LEU A 37 -33.47 -2.64 26.06
N ILE A 38 -32.88 -2.16 24.97
CA ILE A 38 -32.52 -0.75 24.76
C ILE A 38 -33.23 -0.15 23.53
N ALA A 39 -33.35 1.17 23.50
CA ALA A 39 -33.94 1.91 22.38
C ALA A 39 -32.85 2.62 21.58
N ASP A 40 -32.70 2.31 20.29
CA ASP A 40 -31.72 2.95 19.41
C ASP A 40 -32.31 3.24 18.02
N GLU A 41 -32.06 4.45 17.51
CA GLU A 41 -32.62 4.90 16.22
C GLU A 41 -31.99 4.20 15.01
N ALA A 42 -30.84 3.54 15.16
CA ALA A 42 -30.20 2.78 14.09
C ALA A 42 -31.00 1.53 13.67
N ILE A 43 -31.97 1.10 14.48
CA ILE A 43 -32.74 -0.11 14.22
C ILE A 43 -33.86 0.17 13.22
N ASP A 44 -33.93 -0.62 12.15
CA ASP A 44 -35.05 -0.61 11.20
C ASP A 44 -36.22 -1.43 11.77
N PRO A 45 -37.37 -0.81 12.13
CA PRO A 45 -38.51 -1.54 12.67
C PRO A 45 -39.19 -2.45 11.64
N SER A 46 -38.96 -2.23 10.34
CA SER A 46 -39.58 -3.03 9.27
C SER A 46 -38.86 -4.34 8.97
N PHE A 47 -37.60 -4.48 9.42
CA PHE A 47 -36.78 -5.64 9.15
C PHE A 47 -36.93 -6.71 10.25
N GLY A 48 -37.22 -7.94 9.85
CA GLY A 48 -37.38 -9.08 10.77
C GLY A 48 -38.44 -8.81 11.84
N THR A 49 -38.07 -8.99 13.11
CA THR A 49 -38.96 -8.71 14.26
C THR A 49 -39.01 -7.22 14.60
N GLY A 50 -38.11 -6.39 14.08
CA GLY A 50 -37.87 -5.01 14.54
C GLY A 50 -37.05 -4.92 15.83
N ALA A 51 -36.55 -6.05 16.33
CA ALA A 51 -35.62 -6.15 17.46
C ALA A 51 -34.33 -6.87 17.01
N VAL A 52 -33.18 -6.31 17.35
CA VAL A 52 -31.87 -6.78 16.87
C VAL A 52 -30.96 -7.07 18.06
N LYS A 53 -30.23 -8.19 18.00
CA LYS A 53 -29.16 -8.48 18.96
C LYS A 53 -28.01 -7.47 18.83
N VAL A 54 -27.46 -7.03 19.96
CA VAL A 54 -26.30 -6.13 19.98
C VAL A 54 -25.08 -6.89 20.47
N THR A 55 -24.09 -7.07 19.60
CA THR A 55 -22.83 -7.79 19.85
C THR A 55 -21.62 -6.85 19.64
N PRO A 56 -21.33 -5.90 20.57
CA PRO A 56 -20.39 -4.81 20.32
C PRO A 56 -18.98 -5.22 19.88
N ALA A 57 -18.50 -6.38 20.30
CA ALA A 57 -17.15 -6.83 19.97
C ALA A 57 -16.98 -7.36 18.53
N HIS A 58 -18.08 -7.64 17.82
CA HIS A 58 -18.06 -8.44 16.58
C HIS A 58 -18.89 -7.84 15.42
N ASP A 59 -19.46 -6.64 15.59
CA ASP A 59 -20.10 -5.90 14.49
C ASP A 59 -19.87 -4.39 14.66
N PRO A 60 -19.47 -3.65 13.61
CA PRO A 60 -19.22 -2.20 13.72
C PRO A 60 -20.44 -1.37 14.10
N THR A 61 -21.63 -1.75 13.66
CA THR A 61 -22.88 -1.05 14.02
C THR A 61 -23.22 -1.32 15.47
N ASP A 62 -23.10 -2.57 15.91
CA ASP A 62 -23.30 -2.97 17.29
C ASP A 62 -22.27 -2.32 18.23
N PHE A 63 -21.04 -2.11 17.78
CA PHE A 63 -20.02 -1.36 18.53
C PHE A 63 -20.47 0.09 18.76
N GLU A 64 -20.91 0.78 17.70
CA GLU A 64 -21.41 2.16 17.81
C GLU A 64 -22.66 2.26 18.70
N ILE A 65 -23.57 1.26 18.66
CA ILE A 65 -24.71 1.15 19.59
C ILE A 65 -24.18 0.93 21.02
N GLY A 66 -23.23 0.02 21.20
CA GLY A 66 -22.60 -0.29 22.47
C GLY A 66 -21.99 0.95 23.13
N GLU A 67 -21.28 1.78 22.38
CA GLU A 67 -20.73 3.04 22.88
C GLU A 67 -21.83 4.04 23.29
N ARG A 68 -22.89 4.20 22.48
CA ARG A 68 -24.00 5.12 22.79
C ARG A 68 -24.73 4.76 24.08
N HIS A 69 -24.84 3.47 24.37
CA HIS A 69 -25.59 2.94 25.52
C HIS A 69 -24.69 2.42 26.65
N ASN A 70 -23.37 2.61 26.55
CA ASN A 70 -22.39 2.15 27.52
C ASN A 70 -22.52 0.65 27.85
N LEU A 71 -22.65 -0.17 26.81
CA LEU A 71 -22.75 -1.63 26.92
C LEU A 71 -21.38 -2.26 27.11
N GLU A 72 -21.35 -3.41 27.79
CA GLU A 72 -20.15 -4.22 27.91
C GLU A 72 -19.71 -4.77 26.54
N ILE A 73 -18.40 -4.86 26.33
CA ILE A 73 -17.78 -5.39 25.11
C ILE A 73 -17.21 -6.76 25.43
N ILE A 74 -17.89 -7.82 24.97
CA ILE A 74 -17.51 -9.21 25.27
C ILE A 74 -16.94 -9.87 24.02
N LYS A 75 -15.62 -10.11 24.03
CA LYS A 75 -14.89 -10.75 22.92
C LYS A 75 -14.97 -12.27 23.01
N VAL A 76 -15.94 -12.86 22.31
CA VAL A 76 -16.12 -14.32 22.18
C VAL A 76 -15.35 -15.02 21.05
N ILE A 77 -14.70 -14.28 20.14
CA ILE A 77 -13.89 -14.82 19.04
C ILE A 77 -12.49 -14.21 19.13
N ASP A 78 -11.45 -15.03 19.00
CA ASP A 78 -10.05 -14.61 19.00
C ASP A 78 -9.51 -14.30 17.59
N GLU A 79 -8.26 -13.86 17.51
CA GLU A 79 -7.56 -13.50 16.28
C GLU A 79 -7.36 -14.69 15.31
N LYS A 80 -7.55 -15.93 15.77
CA LYS A 80 -7.44 -17.16 14.97
C LYS A 80 -8.78 -17.66 14.47
N GLY A 81 -9.88 -16.96 14.78
CA GLY A 81 -11.23 -17.42 14.48
C GLY A 81 -11.61 -18.64 15.32
N GLU A 82 -11.14 -18.71 16.55
CA GLU A 82 -11.54 -19.69 17.56
C GLU A 82 -12.36 -19.01 18.65
N MET A 83 -13.30 -19.75 19.25
CA MET A 83 -14.12 -19.24 20.33
C MET A 83 -13.30 -19.10 21.61
N THR A 84 -13.39 -17.95 22.28
CA THR A 84 -12.73 -17.71 23.58
C THR A 84 -13.49 -18.37 24.74
N LYS A 85 -12.93 -18.30 25.95
CA LYS A 85 -13.59 -18.77 27.18
C LYS A 85 -14.92 -18.03 27.45
N GLU A 86 -15.03 -16.77 27.03
CA GLU A 86 -16.24 -15.95 27.18
C GLU A 86 -17.41 -16.47 26.35
N ALA A 87 -17.15 -17.32 25.35
CA ALA A 87 -18.20 -18.01 24.60
C ALA A 87 -18.92 -19.08 25.45
N GLY A 88 -18.34 -19.50 26.59
CA GLY A 88 -18.81 -20.57 27.44
C GLY A 88 -18.05 -21.88 27.22
N GLU A 89 -17.97 -22.72 28.25
CA GLU A 89 -17.18 -23.96 28.27
C GLU A 89 -17.53 -24.91 27.11
N SER A 90 -18.80 -24.99 26.72
CA SER A 90 -19.26 -25.86 25.64
C SER A 90 -18.84 -25.40 24.24
N TYR A 91 -18.36 -24.17 24.10
CA TYR A 91 -18.01 -23.57 22.80
C TYR A 91 -16.55 -23.14 22.72
N SER A 92 -15.90 -22.87 23.85
CA SER A 92 -14.49 -22.46 23.93
C SER A 92 -13.57 -23.42 23.16
N GLY A 93 -12.69 -22.87 22.31
CA GLY A 93 -11.73 -23.63 21.50
C GLY A 93 -12.28 -24.15 20.16
N LEU A 94 -13.59 -24.10 19.92
CA LEU A 94 -14.16 -24.47 18.62
C LEU A 94 -13.86 -23.40 17.56
N LYS A 95 -13.81 -23.79 16.28
CA LYS A 95 -13.80 -22.82 15.18
C LYS A 95 -15.17 -22.16 15.05
N VAL A 96 -15.23 -20.91 14.58
CA VAL A 96 -16.48 -20.12 14.47
C VAL A 96 -17.61 -20.88 13.75
N LEU A 97 -17.32 -21.60 12.67
CA LEU A 97 -18.34 -22.34 11.92
C LEU A 97 -18.85 -23.58 12.67
N GLU A 98 -17.96 -24.30 13.35
CA GLU A 98 -18.31 -25.45 14.20
C GLU A 98 -19.15 -24.99 15.40
N ALA A 99 -18.74 -23.90 16.04
CA ALA A 99 -19.47 -23.27 17.13
C ALA A 99 -20.87 -22.82 16.68
N ARG A 100 -21.00 -22.26 15.46
CA ARG A 100 -22.29 -21.87 14.89
C ARG A 100 -23.23 -23.07 14.74
N GLN A 101 -22.75 -24.19 14.20
CA GLN A 101 -23.55 -25.42 14.06
C GLN A 101 -24.01 -25.94 15.43
N LYS A 102 -23.08 -26.03 16.38
CA LYS A 102 -23.38 -26.47 17.74
C LYS A 102 -24.40 -25.57 18.45
N VAL A 103 -24.27 -24.25 18.32
CA VAL A 103 -25.25 -23.29 18.87
C VAL A 103 -26.64 -23.55 18.31
N ILE A 104 -26.77 -23.79 17.00
CA ILE A 104 -28.07 -24.08 16.38
C ILE A 104 -28.65 -25.38 16.94
N GLU A 105 -27.85 -26.45 17.04
CA GLU A 105 -28.30 -27.72 17.63
C GLU A 105 -28.79 -27.56 19.07
N ASP A 106 -28.06 -26.81 19.89
CA ASP A 106 -28.42 -26.61 21.29
C ASP A 106 -29.66 -25.71 21.44
N LEU A 107 -29.85 -24.71 20.57
CA LEU A 107 -31.11 -23.94 20.50
C LEU A 107 -32.30 -24.81 20.07
N LYS A 108 -32.10 -25.74 19.11
CA LYS A 108 -33.14 -26.70 18.69
C LYS A 108 -33.55 -27.61 19.84
N LYS A 109 -32.59 -28.14 20.61
CA LYS A 109 -32.87 -28.98 21.81
C LYS A 109 -33.69 -28.25 22.87
N LEU A 110 -33.48 -26.93 23.01
CA LEU A 110 -34.22 -26.09 23.95
C LEU A 110 -35.54 -25.53 23.39
N ASN A 111 -35.89 -25.85 22.14
CA ASN A 111 -37.05 -25.31 21.44
C ASN A 111 -37.10 -23.76 21.43
N LEU A 112 -35.93 -23.13 21.24
CA LEU A 112 -35.76 -21.67 21.22
C LEU A 112 -35.60 -21.09 19.80
N ILE A 113 -35.90 -21.88 18.77
CA ILE A 113 -35.90 -21.44 17.38
C ILE A 113 -37.34 -21.34 16.89
N GLU A 114 -37.77 -20.14 16.54
CA GLU A 114 -39.11 -19.89 15.97
C GLU A 114 -39.16 -20.19 14.47
N LYS A 115 -38.14 -19.77 13.72
CA LYS A 115 -38.07 -19.88 12.26
C LYS A 115 -36.63 -20.00 11.77
N GLU A 116 -36.41 -20.82 10.74
CA GLU A 116 -35.17 -20.93 9.97
C GLU A 116 -35.51 -20.71 8.49
N GLU A 117 -34.83 -19.78 7.83
CA GLU A 117 -35.07 -19.47 6.41
C GLU A 117 -33.77 -19.08 5.70
N ASP A 118 -33.73 -19.30 4.39
CA ASP A 118 -32.61 -18.88 3.56
C ASP A 118 -32.57 -17.35 3.44
N TYR A 119 -31.40 -16.76 3.68
CA TYR A 119 -31.22 -15.31 3.67
C TYR A 119 -30.01 -14.90 2.83
N SER A 120 -30.27 -14.12 1.78
CA SER A 120 -29.22 -13.54 0.94
C SER A 120 -28.84 -12.15 1.44
N HIS A 121 -27.55 -11.93 1.67
CA HIS A 121 -27.00 -10.65 2.11
C HIS A 121 -25.59 -10.43 1.57
N SER A 122 -25.10 -9.19 1.70
CA SER A 122 -23.72 -8.85 1.35
C SER A 122 -22.80 -9.12 2.54
N ALA A 123 -21.92 -10.12 2.41
CA ALA A 123 -20.90 -10.43 3.40
C ALA A 123 -19.56 -9.77 3.03
N PRO A 124 -18.90 -9.07 3.98
CA PRO A 124 -17.59 -8.48 3.72
C PRO A 124 -16.53 -9.57 3.57
N ILE A 125 -15.76 -9.50 2.48
CA ILE A 125 -14.65 -10.41 2.21
C ILE A 125 -13.35 -9.64 2.05
N CYS A 126 -12.24 -10.26 2.43
CA CYS A 126 -10.91 -9.73 2.20
C CYS A 126 -10.64 -9.70 0.69
N TYR A 127 -10.41 -8.50 0.14
CA TYR A 127 -10.16 -8.34 -1.30
C TYR A 127 -8.93 -9.11 -1.82
N LYS A 128 -7.99 -9.48 -0.94
CA LYS A 128 -6.79 -10.25 -1.31
C LYS A 128 -7.04 -11.77 -1.29
N CYS A 129 -7.52 -12.31 -0.17
CA CYS A 129 -7.65 -13.76 0.01
C CYS A 129 -9.08 -14.30 -0.18
N GLN A 130 -10.06 -13.42 -0.38
CA GLN A 130 -11.48 -13.74 -0.61
C GLN A 130 -12.18 -14.48 0.55
N LYS A 131 -11.56 -14.53 1.74
CA LYS A 131 -12.18 -15.06 2.96
C LYS A 131 -13.05 -14.00 3.65
N ASN A 132 -14.05 -14.44 4.40
CA ASN A 132 -14.89 -13.56 5.22
C ASN A 132 -14.04 -12.75 6.21
N ILE A 133 -14.42 -11.49 6.39
CA ILE A 133 -13.82 -10.61 7.39
C ILE A 133 -14.54 -10.83 8.71
N GLU A 134 -13.76 -11.04 9.78
CA GLU A 134 -14.26 -11.08 11.15
C GLU A 134 -13.99 -9.72 11.81
N PRO A 135 -15.02 -8.96 12.19
CA PRO A 135 -14.83 -7.74 12.97
C PRO A 135 -14.33 -8.10 14.37
N LEU A 136 -13.22 -7.48 14.80
CA LEU A 136 -12.65 -7.69 16.12
C LEU A 136 -12.26 -6.35 16.73
N ILE A 137 -12.37 -6.24 18.05
CA ILE A 137 -11.81 -5.13 18.81
C ILE A 137 -10.31 -5.36 19.00
N SER A 138 -9.54 -4.33 18.66
CA SER A 138 -8.09 -4.30 18.74
C SER A 138 -7.64 -2.84 18.89
N ASP A 139 -6.58 -2.63 19.67
CA ASP A 139 -5.90 -1.35 19.75
C ASP A 139 -5.23 -1.05 18.41
N GLN A 140 -5.50 0.13 17.85
CA GLN A 140 -5.05 0.53 16.51
C GLN A 140 -4.76 2.04 16.49
N TRP A 141 -3.90 2.44 15.55
CA TRP A 141 -3.57 3.84 15.30
C TRP A 141 -4.52 4.44 14.27
N PHE A 142 -5.14 5.57 14.61
CA PHE A 142 -6.07 6.28 13.73
C PHE A 142 -5.65 7.71 13.45
N ILE A 143 -5.95 8.19 12.25
CA ILE A 143 -5.93 9.62 11.92
C ILE A 143 -7.35 10.16 12.00
N LYS A 144 -7.53 11.20 12.82
CA LYS A 144 -8.75 12.01 12.84
C LYS A 144 -8.90 12.77 11.54
N ILE A 145 -9.73 12.27 10.63
CA ILE A 145 -9.65 12.66 9.22
C ILE A 145 -10.55 13.85 8.88
N LYS A 146 -11.63 14.08 9.64
CA LYS A 146 -12.63 15.13 9.35
C LYS A 146 -12.01 16.53 9.17
N PRO A 147 -11.03 16.98 9.99
CA PRO A 147 -10.37 18.27 9.77
C PRO A 147 -9.59 18.33 8.45
N LEU A 148 -8.90 17.25 8.08
CA LEU A 148 -8.13 17.16 6.84
C LEU A 148 -9.06 17.14 5.62
N ALA A 149 -10.15 16.38 5.69
CA ALA A 149 -11.19 16.33 4.66
C ALA A 149 -11.81 17.71 4.40
N LYS A 150 -12.07 18.49 5.45
CA LYS A 150 -12.56 19.86 5.34
C LYS A 150 -11.59 20.76 4.57
N LYS A 151 -10.28 20.68 4.88
CA LYS A 151 -9.23 21.44 4.18
C LYS A 151 -9.12 21.03 2.70
N ALA A 152 -9.14 19.74 2.42
CA ALA A 152 -9.09 19.21 1.05
C ALA A 152 -10.30 19.66 0.21
N MET A 153 -11.52 19.57 0.77
CA MET A 153 -12.73 20.08 0.11
C MET A 153 -12.65 21.59 -0.14
N ALA A 154 -12.08 22.36 0.78
CA ALA A 154 -11.93 23.81 0.60
C ALA A 154 -10.95 24.16 -0.53
N ALA A 155 -9.81 23.45 -0.62
CA ALA A 155 -8.84 23.65 -1.69
C ALA A 155 -9.44 23.39 -3.09
N VAL A 156 -10.24 22.33 -3.23
CA VAL A 156 -10.96 22.03 -4.48
C VAL A 156 -11.99 23.13 -4.79
N LYS A 157 -12.77 23.58 -3.80
CA LYS A 157 -13.74 24.67 -3.98
C LYS A 157 -13.10 26.00 -4.39
N ARG A 158 -11.90 26.31 -3.88
CA ARG A 158 -11.13 27.51 -4.25
C ARG A 158 -10.43 27.39 -5.62
N GLY A 159 -10.45 26.20 -6.23
CA GLY A 159 -9.81 25.96 -7.52
C GLY A 159 -8.28 25.80 -7.46
N GLU A 160 -7.72 25.55 -6.26
CA GLU A 160 -6.32 25.18 -6.08
C GLU A 160 -6.04 23.80 -6.69
N VAL A 161 -7.01 22.89 -6.56
CA VAL A 161 -7.04 21.59 -7.23
C VAL A 161 -8.24 21.57 -8.17
N LYS A 162 -8.01 21.33 -9.46
CA LYS A 162 -9.04 21.31 -10.50
C LYS A 162 -9.21 19.92 -11.06
N PHE A 163 -10.37 19.31 -10.80
CA PHE A 163 -10.76 18.09 -11.47
C PHE A 163 -11.11 18.38 -12.93
N VAL A 164 -10.51 17.64 -13.86
CA VAL A 164 -10.85 17.74 -15.29
C VAL A 164 -12.32 17.31 -15.52
N SER A 165 -12.81 16.35 -14.75
CA SER A 165 -14.21 15.91 -14.77
C SER A 165 -15.02 16.42 -13.57
N LYS A 166 -16.13 17.09 -13.86
CA LYS A 166 -17.13 17.48 -12.84
C LYS A 166 -17.84 16.29 -12.19
N HIS A 167 -17.87 15.13 -12.84
CA HIS A 167 -18.47 13.92 -12.26
C HIS A 167 -17.64 13.43 -11.06
N PHE A 168 -16.33 13.25 -11.26
CA PHE A 168 -15.44 12.80 -10.19
C PHE A 168 -15.25 13.84 -9.08
N GLU A 169 -15.36 15.12 -9.40
CA GLU A 169 -15.40 16.18 -8.39
C GLU A 169 -16.58 15.99 -7.41
N LYS A 170 -17.78 15.67 -7.91
CA LYS A 170 -18.95 15.38 -7.06
C LYS A 170 -18.74 14.15 -6.20
N ILE A 171 -18.17 13.08 -6.78
CA ILE A 171 -17.86 11.83 -6.08
C ILE A 171 -16.86 12.08 -4.95
N PHE A 172 -15.81 12.87 -5.21
CA PHE A 172 -14.83 13.28 -4.21
C PHE A 172 -15.49 14.00 -3.02
N PHE A 173 -16.38 14.97 -3.29
CA PHE A 173 -17.10 15.67 -2.22
C PHE A 173 -18.04 14.76 -1.44
N HIS A 174 -18.76 13.86 -2.10
CA HIS A 174 -19.65 12.92 -1.42
C HIS A 174 -18.87 12.02 -0.45
N TRP A 175 -17.75 11.47 -0.92
CA TRP A 175 -16.93 10.59 -0.09
C TRP A 175 -16.32 11.31 1.11
N LEU A 176 -15.73 12.50 0.91
CA LEU A 176 -15.12 13.27 2.01
C LEU A 176 -16.13 13.78 3.04
N LYS A 177 -17.42 13.89 2.72
CA LYS A 177 -18.46 14.24 3.70
C LYS A 177 -18.75 13.10 4.67
N ASN A 178 -18.65 11.86 4.20
CA ASN A 178 -19.05 10.65 4.94
C ASN A 178 -17.86 9.85 5.48
N ILE A 179 -16.65 10.40 5.36
CA ILE A 179 -15.42 9.68 5.70
C ILE A 179 -15.29 9.47 7.22
N LYS A 180 -14.95 8.23 7.61
CA LYS A 180 -14.61 7.86 8.99
C LYS A 180 -13.11 8.00 9.24
N ASP A 181 -12.74 8.08 10.52
CA ASP A 181 -11.34 8.16 10.92
C ASP A 181 -10.55 6.95 10.38
N TRP A 182 -9.33 7.23 9.94
CA TRP A 182 -8.58 6.30 9.11
C TRP A 182 -7.65 5.46 9.99
N ASN A 183 -7.91 4.15 10.09
CA ASN A 183 -6.96 3.21 10.68
C ASN A 183 -5.69 3.11 9.81
N ILE A 184 -4.57 3.59 10.34
CA ILE A 184 -3.27 3.61 9.69
C ILE A 184 -2.32 2.50 10.16
N SER A 185 -2.65 1.72 11.18
CA SER A 185 -1.80 0.61 11.65
C SER A 185 -2.14 -0.71 10.96
N ARG A 186 -1.13 -1.54 10.76
CA ARG A 186 -1.24 -2.87 10.16
C ARG A 186 -0.30 -3.84 10.88
N GLN A 187 -0.86 -4.97 11.30
CA GLN A 187 -0.13 -6.08 11.94
C GLN A 187 0.55 -6.95 10.88
N ILE A 188 1.39 -6.32 10.04
CA ILE A 188 2.16 -6.97 8.98
C ILE A 188 3.63 -6.59 9.08
N VAL A 189 4.51 -7.50 8.68
CA VAL A 189 5.97 -7.30 8.75
C VAL A 189 6.51 -6.41 7.63
N TRP A 190 5.77 -6.25 6.53
CA TRP A 190 6.19 -5.46 5.38
C TRP A 190 5.48 -4.11 5.35
N GLY A 191 6.16 -3.08 5.86
CA GLY A 191 5.70 -1.72 5.86
C GLY A 191 6.67 -0.81 6.61
N ILE A 192 6.38 0.50 6.62
CA ILE A 192 7.15 1.46 7.41
C ILE A 192 6.73 1.30 8.88
N PRO A 193 7.63 0.99 9.82
CA PRO A 193 7.28 0.88 11.23
C PRO A 193 6.69 2.19 11.77
N ILE A 194 5.67 2.08 12.62
CA ILE A 194 5.13 3.25 13.30
C ILE A 194 6.18 3.73 14.32
N PRO A 195 6.58 5.02 14.31
CA PRO A 195 7.64 5.52 15.17
C PRO A 195 7.09 5.85 16.57
N VAL A 196 6.54 4.84 17.24
CA VAL A 196 5.93 4.91 18.57
C VAL A 196 6.67 3.95 19.48
N TRP A 197 6.86 4.37 20.73
CA TRP A 197 7.46 3.58 21.78
C TRP A 197 6.61 3.64 23.05
N TYR A 198 6.45 2.50 23.72
CA TYR A 198 5.73 2.37 24.97
C TYR A 198 6.71 2.22 26.12
N CYS A 199 6.53 3.01 27.18
CA CYS A 199 7.30 2.80 28.41
C CYS A 199 6.90 1.47 29.02
N LEU A 200 7.84 0.53 29.16
CA LEU A 200 7.52 -0.81 29.69
C LEU A 200 6.82 -0.74 31.04
N TYR A 201 7.24 0.18 31.92
CA TYR A 201 6.76 0.20 33.31
C TYR A 201 5.34 0.76 33.49
N CYS A 202 4.89 1.68 32.64
CA CYS A 202 3.61 2.38 32.85
C CYS A 202 2.79 2.64 31.58
N ASN A 203 3.24 2.08 30.45
CA ASN A 203 2.65 2.21 29.13
C ASN A 203 2.52 3.66 28.60
N GLU A 204 3.31 4.60 29.13
CA GLU A 204 3.37 5.98 28.58
C GLU A 204 3.90 5.93 27.14
N VAL A 205 3.13 6.51 26.22
CA VAL A 205 3.46 6.56 24.80
C VAL A 205 4.43 7.70 24.49
N LYS A 206 5.49 7.41 23.73
CA LYS A 206 6.40 8.39 23.14
C LYS A 206 6.46 8.25 21.62
N ILE A 207 6.33 9.37 20.91
CA ILE A 207 6.47 9.42 19.46
C ILE A 207 7.91 9.82 19.13
N ASN A 208 8.59 8.98 18.34
CA ASN A 208 9.95 9.18 17.84
C ASN A 208 10.95 9.70 18.91
N PRO A 209 11.08 9.03 20.07
CA PRO A 209 12.03 9.45 21.08
C PRO A 209 13.48 9.25 20.61
N THR A 210 14.41 10.00 21.20
CA THR A 210 15.84 9.74 20.95
C THR A 210 16.24 8.44 21.63
N ILE A 211 16.58 7.43 20.83
CA ILE A 211 17.09 6.16 21.35
C ILE A 211 18.57 6.33 21.66
N GLN A 212 18.94 6.07 22.92
CA GLN A 212 20.32 6.14 23.39
C GLN A 212 21.08 4.87 23.03
N ASN A 213 20.44 3.71 23.17
CA ASN A 213 20.97 2.38 22.86
C ASN A 213 19.87 1.31 22.95
N ASN A 214 20.12 0.10 22.43
CA ASN A 214 19.19 -1.03 22.49
C ASN A 214 19.77 -2.20 23.29
N TRP A 215 18.94 -2.82 24.10
CA TRP A 215 19.28 -4.01 24.87
C TRP A 215 18.49 -5.21 24.35
N PHE A 216 19.19 -6.29 24.07
CA PHE A 216 18.66 -7.53 23.52
C PHE A 216 18.78 -8.63 24.56
N PHE A 217 17.67 -9.22 24.97
CA PHE A 217 17.64 -10.30 25.95
C PHE A 217 17.46 -11.63 25.24
N VAL A 218 18.34 -12.58 25.51
CA VAL A 218 18.39 -13.87 24.82
C VAL A 218 18.41 -15.00 25.84
N ARG A 219 17.43 -15.90 25.77
CA ARG A 219 17.47 -17.14 26.53
C ARG A 219 18.50 -18.09 25.91
N HIS A 220 19.23 -18.85 26.71
CA HIS A 220 20.13 -19.89 26.20
C HIS A 220 19.43 -20.87 25.23
N GLY A 221 20.20 -21.48 24.34
CA GLY A 221 19.72 -22.52 23.43
C GLY A 221 19.22 -23.78 24.14
N GLU A 222 18.46 -24.59 23.42
CA GLU A 222 17.93 -25.84 23.95
C GLU A 222 19.02 -26.80 24.48
N THR A 223 18.72 -27.44 25.60
CA THR A 223 19.51 -28.52 26.22
C THR A 223 18.69 -29.80 26.27
N ASN A 224 19.32 -30.96 26.53
CA ASN A 224 18.55 -32.20 26.71
C ASN A 224 17.59 -32.09 27.90
N TRP A 225 18.01 -31.41 28.97
CA TRP A 225 17.16 -31.15 30.13
C TRP A 225 15.98 -30.22 29.81
N ASN A 226 16.06 -29.34 28.81
CA ASN A 226 14.88 -28.59 28.35
C ASN A 226 13.87 -29.52 27.70
N LYS A 227 14.35 -30.41 26.82
CA LYS A 227 13.52 -31.40 26.12
C LYS A 227 12.85 -32.38 27.09
N GLU A 228 13.59 -32.82 28.10
CA GLU A 228 13.15 -33.76 29.14
C GLU A 228 12.37 -33.08 30.28
N LYS A 229 12.30 -31.75 30.28
CA LYS A 229 11.65 -30.94 31.34
C LYS A 229 12.24 -31.13 32.73
N ILE A 230 13.55 -31.33 32.81
CA ILE A 230 14.33 -31.38 34.04
C ILE A 230 14.58 -29.96 34.54
N ILE A 231 14.45 -29.74 35.84
CA ILE A 231 14.68 -28.45 36.50
C ILE A 231 16.17 -28.12 36.45
N GLN A 232 16.49 -27.03 35.75
CA GLN A 232 17.86 -26.50 35.61
C GLN A 232 17.99 -25.26 36.49
N GLY A 233 18.89 -25.29 37.48
CA GLY A 233 19.26 -24.10 38.24
C GLY A 233 20.72 -23.72 38.02
N GLN A 234 21.43 -23.49 39.11
CA GLN A 234 22.82 -23.01 39.10
C GLN A 234 23.85 -24.14 39.13
N SER A 235 23.51 -25.34 39.62
CA SER A 235 24.46 -26.47 39.70
C SER A 235 24.59 -27.22 38.37
N SER A 236 23.60 -27.08 37.48
CA SER A 236 23.56 -27.74 36.18
C SER A 236 24.80 -27.46 35.33
N LYS A 237 25.50 -28.54 34.96
CA LYS A 237 26.67 -28.54 34.05
C LYS A 237 26.32 -28.74 32.57
N GLU A 238 25.03 -28.83 32.26
CA GLU A 238 24.52 -29.16 30.93
C GLU A 238 24.87 -28.09 29.88
N THR A 239 25.17 -28.55 28.67
CA THR A 239 25.52 -27.71 27.50
C THR A 239 24.44 -27.80 26.42
N LEU A 240 24.60 -27.06 25.32
CA LEU A 240 23.60 -27.05 24.26
C LEU A 240 23.57 -28.38 23.50
N ASN A 241 22.36 -28.87 23.24
CA ASN A 241 22.16 -29.94 22.27
C ASN A 241 22.32 -29.38 20.83
N GLN A 242 22.22 -30.24 19.82
CA GLN A 242 22.39 -29.81 18.42
C GLN A 242 21.37 -28.71 18.02
N ILE A 243 20.11 -28.88 18.40
CA ILE A 243 19.04 -27.91 18.13
C ILE A 243 19.37 -26.55 18.77
N GLY A 244 19.85 -26.55 20.02
CA GLY A 244 20.27 -25.36 20.76
C GLY A 244 21.41 -24.60 20.09
N ARG A 245 22.36 -25.30 19.48
CA ARG A 245 23.48 -24.67 18.74
C ARG A 245 22.99 -24.00 17.46
N GLU A 246 22.09 -24.65 16.72
CA GLU A 246 21.48 -24.08 15.52
C GLU A 246 20.60 -22.87 15.84
N GLN A 247 19.82 -22.97 16.92
CA GLN A 247 19.04 -21.88 17.51
C GLN A 247 19.94 -20.67 17.84
N ALA A 248 21.05 -20.89 18.56
CA ALA A 248 21.98 -19.83 18.95
C ALA A 248 22.65 -19.17 17.73
N LYS A 249 22.95 -19.95 16.70
CA LYS A 249 23.49 -19.44 15.44
C LYS A 249 22.50 -18.53 14.73
N LYS A 250 21.23 -18.92 14.62
CA LYS A 250 20.17 -18.09 14.02
C LYS A 250 19.98 -16.77 14.78
N ALA A 251 19.97 -16.83 16.12
CA ALA A 251 19.92 -15.62 16.95
C ALA A 251 21.14 -14.72 16.73
N GLY A 252 22.34 -15.29 16.64
CA GLY A 252 23.58 -14.57 16.33
C GLY A 252 23.54 -13.87 14.97
N GLN A 253 23.04 -14.53 13.93
CA GLN A 253 22.88 -13.94 12.59
C GLN A 253 21.91 -12.76 12.58
N TYR A 254 20.79 -12.87 13.31
CA TYR A 254 19.86 -11.76 13.49
C TYR A 254 20.54 -10.57 14.20
N LEU A 255 21.25 -10.84 15.31
CA LEU A 255 21.92 -9.82 16.11
C LEU A 255 23.11 -9.17 15.39
N ALA A 256 23.75 -9.85 14.44
CA ALA A 256 24.82 -9.28 13.63
C ALA A 256 24.36 -8.03 12.86
N SER A 257 23.08 -7.98 12.45
CA SER A 257 22.50 -6.81 11.78
C SER A 257 22.24 -5.61 12.70
N LYS A 258 22.35 -5.79 14.03
CA LYS A 258 21.93 -4.82 15.05
C LYS A 258 23.08 -3.99 15.64
N LYS A 259 24.30 -4.12 15.11
CA LYS A 259 25.51 -3.41 15.61
C LYS A 259 25.70 -3.58 17.12
N VAL A 260 25.82 -4.82 17.56
CA VAL A 260 26.02 -5.16 18.98
C VAL A 260 27.45 -4.81 19.39
N ASP A 261 27.61 -4.07 20.49
CA ASP A 261 28.91 -3.67 21.02
C ASP A 261 29.42 -4.68 22.07
N LEU A 262 28.51 -5.20 22.89
CA LEU A 262 28.84 -6.02 24.06
C LEU A 262 27.83 -7.15 24.25
N ILE A 263 28.33 -8.33 24.60
CA ILE A 263 27.55 -9.47 25.05
C ILE A 263 27.88 -9.70 26.53
N ILE A 264 26.86 -9.68 27.38
CA ILE A 264 26.94 -10.00 28.80
C ILE A 264 26.19 -11.31 29.01
N SER A 265 26.90 -12.35 29.43
CA SER A 265 26.32 -13.68 29.57
C SER A 265 26.40 -14.19 30.99
N SER A 266 25.39 -14.94 31.41
CA SER A 266 25.55 -15.90 32.50
C SER A 266 26.75 -16.82 32.21
N ASP A 267 27.51 -17.15 33.24
CA ASP A 267 28.69 -18.01 33.14
C ASP A 267 28.37 -19.52 33.17
N SER A 268 27.13 -19.90 33.46
CA SER A 268 26.60 -21.27 33.32
C SER A 268 26.88 -21.86 31.94
N PRO A 269 27.20 -23.16 31.81
CA PRO A 269 27.71 -23.74 30.55
C PRO A 269 26.82 -23.52 29.32
N ARG A 270 25.51 -23.80 29.40
CA ARG A 270 24.53 -23.56 28.32
C ARG A 270 24.43 -22.10 27.84
N ALA A 271 24.42 -21.14 28.76
CA ALA A 271 24.36 -19.72 28.41
C ALA A 271 25.69 -19.24 27.84
N LYS A 272 26.81 -19.64 28.46
CA LYS A 272 28.16 -19.37 27.99
C LYS A 272 28.39 -19.88 26.57
N GLU A 273 27.91 -21.07 26.25
CA GLU A 273 28.00 -21.62 24.91
C GLU A 273 27.16 -20.83 23.90
N THR A 274 25.91 -20.51 24.26
CA THR A 274 25.03 -19.65 23.44
C THR A 274 25.71 -18.31 23.13
N ALA A 275 26.27 -17.66 24.14
CA ALA A 275 26.93 -16.37 24.00
C ALA A 275 28.21 -16.43 23.15
N LYS A 276 28.97 -17.53 23.22
CA LYS A 276 30.14 -17.76 22.34
C LYS A 276 29.73 -17.90 20.88
N ILE A 277 28.60 -18.56 20.60
CA ILE A 277 28.06 -18.67 19.24
C ILE A 277 27.62 -17.30 18.73
N ILE A 278 26.87 -16.54 19.54
CA ILE A 278 26.45 -15.16 19.18
C ILE A 278 27.67 -14.25 18.97
N LYS A 279 28.70 -14.34 19.82
CA LYS A 279 29.97 -13.63 19.65
C LYS A 279 30.59 -13.90 18.29
N LYS A 280 30.61 -15.16 17.85
CA LYS A 280 31.21 -15.54 16.56
C LYS A 280 30.50 -14.86 15.38
N GLU A 281 29.17 -14.73 15.45
CA GLU A 281 28.38 -14.10 14.38
C GLU A 281 28.41 -12.57 14.44
N THR A 282 28.45 -11.98 15.64
CA THR A 282 28.38 -10.52 15.84
C THR A 282 29.73 -9.81 15.89
N GLY A 283 30.79 -10.50 16.30
CA GLY A 283 32.11 -9.93 16.57
C GLY A 283 32.22 -9.12 17.87
N ALA A 284 31.17 -9.05 18.67
CA ALA A 284 31.10 -8.22 19.88
C ALA A 284 32.02 -8.71 21.01
N GLU A 285 32.36 -7.80 21.93
CA GLU A 285 33.04 -8.15 23.18
C GLU A 285 32.15 -9.09 24.02
N LEU A 286 32.72 -10.08 24.70
CA LEU A 286 31.96 -11.01 25.55
C LEU A 286 32.50 -11.00 26.96
N VAL A 287 31.64 -10.65 27.91
CA VAL A 287 31.89 -10.68 29.35
C VAL A 287 30.91 -11.62 30.04
N PHE A 288 31.32 -12.16 31.19
CA PHE A 288 30.50 -13.05 31.99
C PHE A 288 30.11 -12.39 33.30
N ASP A 289 28.83 -12.50 33.66
CA ASP A 289 28.31 -12.03 34.93
C ASP A 289 27.51 -13.15 35.63
N LYS A 290 27.94 -13.49 36.85
CA LYS A 290 27.29 -14.50 37.70
C LYS A 290 25.91 -14.06 38.16
N SER A 291 25.66 -12.75 38.21
CA SER A 291 24.35 -12.20 38.56
C SER A 291 23.26 -12.65 37.58
N LEU A 292 23.60 -13.04 36.35
CA LEU A 292 22.66 -13.52 35.33
C LEU A 292 22.36 -15.02 35.40
N ARG A 293 22.93 -15.78 36.34
CA ARG A 293 22.62 -17.20 36.53
C ARG A 293 21.13 -17.39 36.80
N GLU A 294 20.62 -18.58 36.45
CA GLU A 294 19.24 -18.97 36.72
C GLU A 294 18.92 -18.88 38.22
N ARG A 295 17.63 -18.87 38.56
CA ARG A 295 17.17 -19.07 39.93
C ARG A 295 17.83 -20.33 40.50
N ASN A 296 18.39 -20.23 41.70
CA ASN A 296 18.87 -21.42 42.39
C ASN A 296 17.66 -22.26 42.80
N TYR A 297 17.60 -23.51 42.35
CA TYR A 297 16.51 -24.42 42.70
C TYR A 297 16.91 -25.44 43.77
N GLY A 298 18.12 -25.37 44.34
CA GLY A 298 18.52 -26.15 45.51
C GLY A 298 18.23 -27.64 45.36
N ILE A 299 17.51 -28.19 46.35
CA ILE A 299 17.07 -29.60 46.38
C ILE A 299 16.14 -30.01 45.21
N LEU A 300 15.65 -29.05 44.43
CA LEU A 300 14.75 -29.28 43.30
C LEU A 300 15.48 -29.37 41.96
N GLU A 301 16.77 -29.03 41.89
CA GLU A 301 17.56 -29.25 40.67
C GLU A 301 17.61 -30.75 40.32
N GLU A 302 17.77 -31.08 39.04
CA GLU A 302 17.85 -32.46 38.51
C GLU A 302 16.56 -33.29 38.57
N ARG A 303 15.52 -32.81 39.26
CA ARG A 303 14.19 -33.42 39.25
C ARG A 303 13.42 -33.12 37.97
N LEU A 304 12.52 -34.03 37.58
CA LEU A 304 11.55 -33.75 36.52
C LEU A 304 10.52 -32.75 37.05
N SER A 305 10.25 -31.68 36.30
CA SER A 305 9.25 -30.67 36.69
C SER A 305 7.84 -31.24 36.95
N GLN A 306 7.55 -32.41 36.40
CA GLN A 306 6.30 -33.14 36.58
C GLN A 306 6.19 -33.83 37.95
N GLU A 307 7.32 -34.09 38.63
CA GLU A 307 7.37 -34.71 39.95
C GLU A 307 7.06 -33.73 41.09
N LEU A 308 7.01 -32.43 40.79
CA LEU A 308 6.54 -31.43 41.75
C LEU A 308 5.03 -31.56 41.93
N ASN A 309 4.58 -31.58 43.17
CA ASN A 309 3.15 -31.53 43.47
C ASN A 309 2.56 -30.15 43.09
N GLU A 310 1.23 -30.06 43.02
CA GLU A 310 0.56 -28.83 42.58
C GLU A 310 0.83 -27.64 43.50
N GLU A 311 0.88 -27.87 44.81
CA GLU A 311 1.15 -26.84 45.81
C GLU A 311 2.58 -26.29 45.71
N GLU A 312 3.59 -27.16 45.59
CA GLU A 312 4.98 -26.79 45.37
C GLU A 312 5.15 -26.00 44.07
N ARG A 313 4.51 -26.45 42.99
CA ARG A 313 4.55 -25.77 41.69
C ARG A 313 3.92 -24.38 41.75
N GLU A 314 2.78 -24.26 42.42
CA GLU A 314 2.07 -23.00 42.56
C GLU A 314 2.83 -22.02 43.44
N ASN A 315 3.38 -22.50 44.56
CA ASN A 315 4.23 -21.71 45.44
C ASN A 315 5.51 -21.23 44.72
N LEU A 316 6.21 -22.11 44.00
CA LEU A 316 7.38 -21.73 43.20
C LEU A 316 7.04 -20.69 42.12
N ARG A 317 5.81 -20.70 41.60
CA ARG A 317 5.37 -19.79 40.53
C ARG A 317 4.90 -18.44 41.07
N ARG A 318 4.13 -18.43 42.16
CA ARG A 318 3.35 -17.26 42.59
C ARG A 318 3.68 -16.73 43.98
N ASN A 319 4.45 -17.45 44.79
CA ASN A 319 4.81 -17.00 46.13
C ASN A 319 6.18 -16.31 46.13
N MET A 320 6.21 -15.02 46.48
CA MET A 320 7.40 -14.18 46.44
C MET A 320 8.53 -14.68 47.37
N ASP A 321 8.14 -15.23 48.51
CA ASP A 321 9.04 -15.54 49.63
C ASP A 321 9.23 -17.06 49.81
N TYR A 322 8.59 -17.88 48.98
CA TYR A 322 8.76 -19.33 49.02
C TYR A 322 10.17 -19.73 48.57
N ALA A 323 10.94 -20.23 49.54
CA ALA A 323 12.32 -20.70 49.38
C ALA A 323 12.53 -21.98 50.21
N PRO A 324 12.23 -23.16 49.65
CA PRO A 324 12.66 -24.44 50.21
C PRO A 324 14.18 -24.50 50.37
N GLU A 325 14.69 -25.54 51.04
CA GLU A 325 16.12 -25.66 51.33
C GLU A 325 17.01 -25.49 50.08
N GLY A 326 17.91 -24.51 50.13
CA GLY A 326 18.83 -24.19 49.03
C GLY A 326 18.20 -23.51 47.82
N VAL A 327 16.88 -23.26 47.80
CA VAL A 327 16.16 -22.55 46.74
C VAL A 327 16.23 -21.05 46.98
N GLU A 328 16.59 -20.28 45.96
CA GLU A 328 16.52 -18.80 45.98
C GLU A 328 15.05 -18.36 45.90
N SER A 329 14.60 -17.46 46.76
CA SER A 329 13.26 -16.86 46.67
C SER A 329 13.11 -15.96 45.43
N HIS A 330 11.89 -15.64 45.02
CA HIS A 330 11.69 -14.62 43.97
C HIS A 330 12.17 -13.25 44.42
N ARG A 331 12.05 -12.91 45.72
CA ARG A 331 12.55 -11.65 46.28
C ARG A 331 14.06 -11.51 46.13
N GLU A 332 14.81 -12.57 46.41
CA GLU A 332 16.27 -12.59 46.26
C GLU A 332 16.70 -12.49 44.79
N LEU A 333 16.05 -13.27 43.91
CA LEU A 333 16.29 -13.19 42.47
C LEU A 333 15.97 -11.79 41.94
N GLU A 334 14.86 -11.19 42.36
CA GLU A 334 14.46 -9.84 41.98
C GLU A 334 15.49 -8.80 42.42
N LYS A 335 15.97 -8.88 43.66
CA LYS A 335 17.05 -8.02 44.17
C LYS A 335 18.30 -8.14 43.30
N ARG A 336 18.70 -9.37 42.94
CA ARG A 336 19.85 -9.64 42.07
C ARG A 336 19.67 -9.05 40.67
N MET A 337 18.51 -9.24 40.04
CA MET A 337 18.20 -8.68 38.73
C MET A 337 18.13 -7.15 38.74
N ARG A 338 17.59 -6.53 39.80
CA ARG A 338 17.57 -5.06 39.96
C ARG A 338 18.96 -4.47 40.05
N SER A 339 19.84 -5.08 40.85
CA SER A 339 21.24 -4.66 40.96
C SER A 339 21.95 -4.76 39.60
N PHE A 340 21.78 -5.88 38.89
CA PHE A 340 22.32 -6.07 37.54
C PHE A 340 21.89 -4.96 36.57
N LEU A 341 20.57 -4.70 36.48
CA LEU A 341 20.04 -3.67 35.59
C LEU A 341 20.57 -2.27 35.93
N GLN A 342 20.66 -1.94 37.22
CA GLN A 342 21.16 -0.63 37.66
C GLN A 342 22.65 -0.45 37.36
N GLU A 343 23.46 -1.47 37.67
CA GLU A 343 24.91 -1.45 37.44
C GLU A 343 25.23 -1.33 35.96
N HIS A 344 24.69 -2.22 35.13
CA HIS A 344 25.03 -2.26 33.70
C HIS A 344 24.48 -1.07 32.93
N LYS A 345 23.33 -0.53 33.34
CA LYS A 345 22.81 0.73 32.77
C LYS A 345 23.72 1.91 33.08
N LYS A 346 24.35 1.93 34.26
CA LYS A 346 25.29 2.99 34.65
C LYS A 346 26.62 2.86 33.89
N SER A 347 27.16 1.65 33.77
CA SER A 347 28.49 1.40 33.21
C SER A 347 28.55 1.29 31.68
N HIS A 348 27.44 0.99 31.01
CA HIS A 348 27.41 0.72 29.56
C HIS A 348 26.41 1.62 28.83
N GLN A 349 26.46 2.93 29.11
CA GLN A 349 25.66 3.91 28.39
C GLN A 349 26.05 3.94 26.91
N HIS A 350 25.06 4.12 26.03
CA HIS A 350 25.25 4.24 24.58
C HIS A 350 25.79 2.99 23.87
N LYS A 351 25.85 1.84 24.56
CA LYS A 351 26.22 0.55 23.96
C LYS A 351 24.98 -0.30 23.68
N ASN A 352 24.94 -0.91 22.50
CA ASN A 352 23.98 -1.97 22.18
C ASN A 352 24.45 -3.26 22.84
N ILE A 353 23.64 -3.79 23.76
CA ILE A 353 24.04 -4.91 24.63
C ILE A 353 23.17 -6.12 24.37
N VAL A 354 23.80 -7.28 24.23
CA VAL A 354 23.11 -8.59 24.27
C VAL A 354 23.29 -9.20 25.66
N ILE A 355 22.19 -9.56 26.31
CA ILE A 355 22.15 -10.21 27.61
C ILE A 355 21.73 -11.67 27.41
N VAL A 356 22.64 -12.61 27.65
CA VAL A 356 22.37 -14.06 27.51
C VAL A 356 22.14 -14.69 28.88
N SER A 357 20.94 -15.18 29.13
CA SER A 357 20.54 -15.71 30.45
C SER A 357 19.48 -16.82 30.32
N HIS A 358 18.70 -17.05 31.37
CA HIS A 358 17.81 -18.19 31.56
C HIS A 358 16.37 -17.76 31.79
N ALA A 359 15.43 -18.70 31.80
CA ALA A 359 14.01 -18.38 31.81
C ALA A 359 13.56 -17.66 33.09
N GLY A 360 14.00 -18.09 34.28
CA GLY A 360 13.61 -17.45 35.54
C GLY A 360 14.19 -16.05 35.69
N SER A 361 15.48 -15.88 35.40
CA SER A 361 16.16 -14.58 35.43
C SER A 361 15.55 -13.58 34.45
N LEU A 362 15.35 -13.97 33.18
CA LEU A 362 14.78 -13.09 32.17
C LEU A 362 13.31 -12.75 32.45
N ARG A 363 12.48 -13.71 32.88
CA ARG A 363 11.10 -13.43 33.31
C ARG A 363 11.07 -12.44 34.47
N THR A 364 12.00 -12.55 35.42
CA THR A 364 12.11 -11.60 36.53
C THR A 364 12.50 -10.21 36.05
N ILE A 365 13.45 -10.09 35.11
CA ILE A 365 13.80 -8.81 34.48
C ILE A 365 12.58 -8.19 33.79
N PHE A 366 11.87 -8.97 32.96
CA PHE A 366 10.71 -8.46 32.23
C PHE A 366 9.61 -8.00 33.18
N ARG A 367 9.32 -8.78 34.22
CA ARG A 367 8.40 -8.38 35.31
C ARG A 367 8.78 -7.04 35.93
N ILE A 368 10.06 -6.86 36.27
CA ILE A 368 10.57 -5.61 36.86
C ILE A 368 10.38 -4.44 35.90
N LEU A 369 10.70 -4.64 34.62
CA LEU A 369 10.64 -3.61 33.60
C LEU A 369 9.19 -3.23 33.24
N GLN A 370 8.29 -4.22 33.23
CA GLN A 370 6.88 -4.09 32.84
C GLN A 370 5.94 -3.75 34.01
N ASN A 371 6.43 -3.88 35.25
CA ASN A 371 5.63 -3.74 36.47
C ASN A 371 4.52 -4.79 36.60
N ASP A 372 4.75 -5.99 36.08
CA ASP A 372 3.76 -7.07 36.08
C ASP A 372 3.65 -7.79 37.45
N PRO A 373 2.49 -8.34 37.80
CA PRO A 373 2.34 -9.25 38.92
C PRO A 373 3.18 -10.54 38.76
N LEU A 374 3.51 -11.18 39.88
CA LEU A 374 4.22 -12.46 39.86
C LEU A 374 3.35 -13.57 39.26
N GLY A 375 3.90 -14.31 38.28
CA GLY A 375 3.22 -15.44 37.63
C GLY A 375 2.46 -15.10 36.35
N GLU A 376 2.38 -13.82 35.99
CA GLU A 376 1.70 -13.32 34.77
C GLU A 376 2.64 -13.08 33.58
N THR A 377 3.96 -13.15 33.78
CA THR A 377 4.92 -13.03 32.69
C THR A 377 4.86 -14.21 31.73
N ARG A 378 4.88 -13.91 30.42
CA ARG A 378 4.94 -14.93 29.36
C ARG A 378 6.19 -15.82 29.46
N ASP A 379 6.07 -17.03 28.91
CA ASP A 379 7.24 -17.89 28.71
C ASP A 379 8.13 -17.37 27.57
N ILE A 380 9.43 -17.54 27.75
CA ILE A 380 10.48 -17.10 26.82
C ILE A 380 11.07 -18.35 26.18
N LYS A 381 10.99 -18.47 24.86
CA LYS A 381 11.50 -19.65 24.14
C LYS A 381 13.04 -19.65 24.12
N ASN A 382 13.65 -20.82 23.97
CA ASN A 382 15.09 -20.91 23.80
C ASN A 382 15.55 -20.06 22.60
N THR A 383 16.60 -19.27 22.82
CA THR A 383 17.16 -18.25 21.89
C THR A 383 16.18 -17.23 21.33
N GLU A 384 15.03 -17.04 21.97
CA GLU A 384 14.18 -15.91 21.66
C GLU A 384 14.93 -14.62 21.98
N VAL A 385 14.92 -13.68 21.04
CA VAL A 385 15.54 -12.35 21.19
C VAL A 385 14.45 -11.33 21.48
N VAL A 386 14.51 -10.70 22.64
CA VAL A 386 13.59 -9.62 23.04
C VAL A 386 14.36 -8.30 23.05
N GLU A 387 13.90 -7.33 22.27
CA GLU A 387 14.55 -6.03 22.11
C GLU A 387 13.83 -4.95 22.93
N PHE A 388 14.57 -4.22 23.76
CA PHE A 388 14.10 -3.01 24.42
C PHE A 388 15.04 -1.84 24.13
N SER A 389 14.45 -0.68 23.86
CA SER A 389 15.18 0.56 23.63
C SER A 389 15.33 1.34 24.92
N LEU A 390 16.52 1.88 25.15
CA LEU A 390 16.76 2.86 26.20
C LEU A 390 16.63 4.27 25.64
N SER A 391 15.88 5.12 26.34
CA SER A 391 15.67 6.52 25.98
C SER A 391 15.69 7.41 27.23
N GLN A 392 15.44 8.72 27.06
CA GLN A 392 15.28 9.63 28.19
C GLN A 392 14.19 9.11 29.13
N LYS A 393 14.37 9.36 30.44
CA LYS A 393 13.43 8.91 31.48
C LYS A 393 11.98 9.26 31.11
N CYS A 394 11.10 8.30 31.32
CA CYS A 394 9.65 8.46 31.29
C CYS A 394 9.25 9.53 32.31
N LYS A 395 8.41 10.48 31.90
CA LYS A 395 8.03 11.61 32.77
C LYS A 395 7.07 11.15 33.87
N LYS A 396 6.29 10.09 33.62
CA LYS A 396 5.32 9.54 34.55
C LYS A 396 5.95 8.65 35.64
N CYS A 397 6.88 7.76 35.27
CA CYS A 397 7.41 6.74 36.19
C CYS A 397 8.94 6.72 36.35
N GLY A 398 9.68 7.52 35.58
CA GLY A 398 11.15 7.59 35.66
C GLY A 398 11.91 6.43 34.99
N SER A 399 11.23 5.38 34.50
CA SER A 399 11.86 4.30 33.73
C SER A 399 12.50 4.82 32.44
N SER A 400 13.58 4.19 31.98
CA SER A 400 14.22 4.51 30.69
C SER A 400 14.01 3.43 29.64
N PHE A 401 13.31 2.34 29.98
CA PHE A 401 13.11 1.23 29.08
C PHE A 401 11.79 1.39 28.33
N PHE A 402 11.88 1.25 27.02
CA PHE A 402 10.78 1.38 26.10
C PHE A 402 10.79 0.20 25.12
N GLU A 403 9.62 -0.21 24.68
CA GLU A 403 9.45 -1.12 23.55
C GLU A 403 8.89 -0.35 22.35
N GLN A 404 9.36 -0.68 21.15
CA GLN A 404 8.86 -0.06 19.93
C GLN A 404 7.53 -0.70 19.53
N GLU A 405 6.61 0.11 19.01
CA GLU A 405 5.44 -0.36 18.28
C GLU A 405 5.85 -1.31 17.15
N THR A 406 5.14 -2.44 17.06
CA THR A 406 5.40 -3.49 16.08
C THR A 406 4.55 -3.32 14.82
N ASP A 407 3.48 -2.54 14.91
CA ASP A 407 2.65 -2.22 13.76
C ASP A 407 3.40 -1.41 12.70
N THR A 408 3.01 -1.64 11.46
CA THR A 408 3.47 -0.87 10.31
C THR A 408 2.36 0.04 9.78
N PHE A 409 2.73 1.09 9.05
CA PHE A 409 1.77 1.96 8.41
C PHE A 409 1.04 1.28 7.25
N ASP A 410 -0.24 1.63 7.10
CA ASP A 410 -1.04 1.38 5.91
C ASP A 410 -0.31 1.85 4.64
N THR A 411 -0.34 1.05 3.58
CA THR A 411 0.32 1.40 2.31
C THR A 411 -0.22 2.71 1.73
N TRP A 412 -1.51 3.00 1.93
CA TRP A 412 -2.09 4.27 1.49
C TRP A 412 -1.59 5.47 2.30
N PHE A 413 -1.09 5.26 3.52
CA PHE A 413 -0.47 6.32 4.33
C PHE A 413 0.87 6.73 3.77
N SER A 414 1.69 5.80 3.30
CA SER A 414 2.94 6.15 2.61
C SER A 414 2.68 6.67 1.19
N SER A 415 1.84 6.01 0.40
CA SER A 415 1.53 6.46 -0.97
C SER A 415 0.84 7.82 -1.01
N GLY A 416 0.05 8.17 0.01
CA GLY A 416 -0.57 9.48 0.14
C GLY A 416 0.44 10.63 0.35
N GLN A 417 1.70 10.34 0.66
CA GLN A 417 2.76 11.33 0.84
C GLN A 417 3.63 11.53 -0.41
N TRP A 418 3.38 10.74 -1.46
CA TRP A 418 4.17 10.72 -2.69
C TRP A 418 4.53 12.11 -3.26
N PRO A 419 3.60 13.08 -3.37
CA PRO A 419 3.89 14.35 -4.04
C PRO A 419 5.00 15.19 -3.40
N PHE A 420 5.24 15.03 -2.10
CA PHE A 420 6.30 15.77 -1.39
C PHE A 420 7.42 14.85 -0.92
N ALA A 421 7.10 13.62 -0.47
CA ALA A 421 8.10 12.69 0.05
C ALA A 421 9.14 12.33 -1.04
N ALA A 422 8.71 12.15 -2.30
CA ALA A 422 9.63 11.84 -3.40
C ALA A 422 10.62 12.98 -3.69
N LEU A 423 10.17 14.24 -3.55
CA LEU A 423 10.96 15.44 -3.84
C LEU A 423 11.90 15.85 -2.71
N LEU A 424 11.60 15.43 -1.47
CA LEU A 424 12.40 15.73 -0.27
C LEU A 424 13.46 14.66 0.04
N THR A 425 13.67 13.68 -0.84
CA THR A 425 14.58 12.56 -0.60
C THR A 425 16.06 12.95 -0.59
N GLN A 426 16.45 13.97 -1.37
CA GLN A 426 17.83 14.37 -1.51
C GLN A 426 18.10 15.71 -0.82
N SER A 427 18.93 15.66 0.22
CA SER A 427 19.40 16.87 0.93
C SER A 427 20.11 17.83 -0.04
N GLY A 428 19.70 19.10 -0.04
CA GLY A 428 20.27 20.15 -0.89
C GLY A 428 19.72 20.21 -2.33
N SER A 429 18.80 19.31 -2.72
CA SER A 429 18.09 19.42 -4.01
C SER A 429 17.10 20.60 -4.01
N LYS A 430 16.87 21.19 -5.18
CA LYS A 430 15.82 22.20 -5.42
C LYS A 430 14.54 21.60 -6.03
N ASP A 431 14.43 20.26 -6.06
CA ASP A 431 13.33 19.56 -6.71
C ASP A 431 11.98 19.90 -6.08
N PHE A 432 11.93 20.03 -4.76
CA PHE A 432 10.71 20.40 -4.06
C PHE A 432 10.22 21.79 -4.47
N GLU A 433 11.09 22.79 -4.44
CA GLU A 433 10.77 24.17 -4.84
C GLU A 433 10.43 24.30 -6.32
N THR A 434 11.02 23.44 -7.16
CA THR A 434 10.83 23.49 -8.62
C THR A 434 9.55 22.76 -9.06
N PHE A 435 9.26 21.61 -8.45
CA PHE A 435 8.24 20.68 -8.96
C PHE A 435 7.02 20.52 -8.05
N TYR A 436 7.02 21.13 -6.85
CA TYR A 436 5.84 21.22 -5.99
C TYR A 436 5.19 22.61 -6.08
N PRO A 437 3.87 22.70 -6.33
CA PRO A 437 2.92 21.61 -6.56
C PRO A 437 3.03 21.05 -7.99
N THR A 438 2.77 19.76 -8.14
CA THR A 438 2.83 19.09 -9.45
C THR A 438 1.71 19.57 -10.38
N SER A 439 2.00 19.70 -11.69
CA SER A 439 1.01 20.23 -12.65
C SER A 439 -0.25 19.36 -12.79
N VAL A 440 -0.08 18.04 -12.97
CA VAL A 440 -1.18 17.10 -13.25
C VAL A 440 -0.97 15.81 -12.47
N MET A 441 -1.99 15.38 -11.73
CA MET A 441 -2.11 14.03 -11.17
C MET A 441 -3.00 13.20 -12.08
N GLU A 442 -2.40 12.21 -12.74
CA GLU A 442 -3.07 11.28 -13.64
C GLU A 442 -3.15 9.89 -13.01
N THR A 443 -4.35 9.30 -13.01
CA THR A 443 -4.55 7.91 -12.56
C THR A 443 -5.94 7.37 -12.93
N GLY A 444 -6.19 6.09 -12.65
CA GLY A 444 -7.50 5.46 -12.77
C GLY A 444 -8.47 5.97 -11.71
N TRP A 445 -9.75 6.05 -12.05
CA TRP A 445 -10.78 6.56 -11.12
C TRP A 445 -10.96 5.70 -9.86
N ASP A 446 -10.55 4.44 -9.88
CA ASP A 446 -10.72 3.46 -8.80
C ASP A 446 -9.91 3.78 -7.55
N ILE A 447 -8.81 4.53 -7.67
CA ILE A 447 -7.97 4.96 -6.55
C ILE A 447 -8.14 6.44 -6.19
N LEU A 448 -9.21 7.08 -6.64
CA LEU A 448 -9.58 8.46 -6.24
C LEU A 448 -9.62 8.61 -4.71
N PHE A 449 -10.25 7.66 -4.01
CA PHE A 449 -10.42 7.74 -2.57
C PHE A 449 -9.16 7.34 -1.80
N PHE A 450 -8.54 6.23 -2.23
CA PHE A 450 -7.42 5.64 -1.52
C PHE A 450 -6.12 6.40 -1.72
N TRP A 451 -5.97 7.10 -2.86
CA TRP A 451 -4.73 7.79 -3.21
C TRP A 451 -4.91 9.28 -3.43
N VAL A 452 -5.69 9.71 -4.43
CA VAL A 452 -5.80 11.13 -4.80
C VAL A 452 -6.31 11.98 -3.63
N ALA A 453 -7.39 11.55 -2.98
CA ALA A 453 -7.93 12.27 -1.83
C ALA A 453 -6.96 12.28 -0.65
N ARG A 454 -6.24 11.18 -0.40
CA ARG A 454 -5.21 11.10 0.65
C ARG A 454 -4.05 12.05 0.36
N MET A 455 -3.59 12.13 -0.88
CA MET A 455 -2.56 13.08 -1.30
C MET A 455 -2.96 14.53 -1.07
N ILE A 456 -4.20 14.91 -1.43
CA ILE A 456 -4.70 16.27 -1.18
C ILE A 456 -4.72 16.56 0.32
N MET A 457 -5.27 15.63 1.12
CA MET A 457 -5.38 15.79 2.57
C MET A 457 -4.00 15.89 3.26
N LEU A 458 -3.09 14.96 2.97
CA LEU A 458 -1.77 14.89 3.60
C LEU A 458 -0.84 15.99 3.09
N GLY A 459 -0.90 16.33 1.79
CA GLY A 459 -0.12 17.45 1.23
C GLY A 459 -0.48 18.77 1.89
N ILE A 460 -1.79 19.09 1.99
CA ILE A 460 -2.22 20.33 2.67
C ILE A 460 -1.89 20.30 4.16
N TYR A 461 -1.98 19.13 4.80
CA TYR A 461 -1.66 19.00 6.22
C TYR A 461 -0.17 19.22 6.50
N ALA A 462 0.71 18.53 5.78
CA ALA A 462 2.15 18.52 6.02
C ALA A 462 2.86 19.76 5.45
N ILE A 463 2.43 20.22 4.27
CA ILE A 463 3.10 21.30 3.52
C ILE A 463 2.34 22.64 3.62
N GLY A 464 1.03 22.60 3.84
CA GLY A 464 0.18 23.81 3.85
C GLY A 464 -0.35 24.21 2.47
N GLN A 465 -0.02 23.46 1.41
CA GLN A 465 -0.44 23.73 0.03
C GLN A 465 -0.99 22.46 -0.62
N ALA A 466 -1.84 22.63 -1.65
CA ALA A 466 -2.34 21.53 -2.45
C ALA A 466 -1.22 20.84 -3.25
N PRO A 467 -1.18 19.50 -3.35
CA PRO A 467 -0.08 18.76 -3.96
C PRO A 467 -0.01 18.86 -5.49
N PHE A 468 -1.13 19.15 -6.15
CA PHE A 468 -1.19 19.24 -7.60
C PHE A 468 -2.31 20.15 -8.09
N LYS A 469 -2.13 20.73 -9.28
CA LYS A 469 -3.08 21.70 -9.86
C LYS A 469 -4.25 21.05 -10.57
N TYR A 470 -4.02 20.00 -11.36
CA TYR A 470 -5.07 19.28 -12.09
C TYR A 470 -5.17 17.81 -11.66
N VAL A 471 -6.39 17.29 -11.62
CA VAL A 471 -6.68 15.86 -11.43
C VAL A 471 -7.35 15.33 -12.70
N TYR A 472 -6.66 14.42 -13.39
CA TYR A 472 -7.19 13.73 -14.57
C TYR A 472 -7.40 12.25 -14.23
N LEU A 473 -8.66 11.81 -14.25
CA LEU A 473 -9.03 10.43 -13.97
C LEU A 473 -9.49 9.73 -15.26
N HIS A 474 -8.72 8.74 -15.68
CA HIS A 474 -9.06 7.93 -16.85
C HIS A 474 -9.90 6.69 -16.45
N GLY A 475 -10.59 6.11 -17.44
CA GLY A 475 -11.30 4.84 -17.26
C GLY A 475 -10.34 3.66 -17.14
N LEU A 476 -10.85 2.54 -16.65
CA LEU A 476 -10.11 1.29 -16.59
C LEU A 476 -10.13 0.59 -17.94
N VAL A 477 -9.05 -0.14 -18.25
CA VAL A 477 -9.02 -0.98 -19.45
C VAL A 477 -9.81 -2.27 -19.18
N ARG A 478 -10.74 -2.58 -20.08
CA ARG A 478 -11.60 -3.75 -20.07
C ARG A 478 -11.30 -4.62 -21.27
N ASP A 479 -11.60 -5.91 -21.15
CA ASP A 479 -11.57 -6.81 -22.29
C ASP A 479 -12.70 -6.50 -23.29
N LYS A 480 -12.73 -7.25 -24.40
CA LYS A 480 -13.76 -7.13 -25.46
C LYS A 480 -15.19 -7.30 -24.95
N ASP A 481 -15.37 -8.05 -23.85
CA ASP A 481 -16.66 -8.36 -23.22
C ASP A 481 -16.98 -7.41 -22.05
N ARG A 482 -16.22 -6.31 -21.92
CA ARG A 482 -16.34 -5.27 -20.89
C ARG A 482 -16.03 -5.72 -19.46
N GLN A 483 -15.40 -6.88 -19.28
CA GLN A 483 -15.00 -7.35 -17.97
C GLN A 483 -13.70 -6.69 -17.50
N LYS A 484 -13.53 -6.58 -16.18
CA LYS A 484 -12.24 -6.20 -15.60
C LYS A 484 -11.18 -7.22 -16.04
N MET A 485 -10.06 -6.75 -16.59
CA MET A 485 -8.92 -7.62 -16.85
C MET A 485 -8.31 -8.07 -15.52
N SER A 486 -8.09 -9.38 -15.37
CA SER A 486 -7.47 -9.96 -14.17
C SER A 486 -6.79 -11.28 -14.50
N LYS A 487 -5.63 -11.53 -13.88
CA LYS A 487 -4.85 -12.76 -14.12
C LYS A 487 -5.69 -14.02 -13.85
N SER A 488 -6.55 -14.00 -12.83
CA SER A 488 -7.43 -15.11 -12.47
C SER A 488 -8.49 -15.44 -13.53
N LYS A 489 -8.90 -14.46 -14.36
CA LYS A 489 -9.87 -14.67 -15.45
C LYS A 489 -9.21 -15.06 -16.78
N GLY A 490 -7.88 -15.06 -16.85
CA GLY A 490 -7.14 -15.34 -18.10
C GLY A 490 -7.36 -14.32 -19.22
N ASN A 491 -8.09 -13.22 -18.98
CA ASN A 491 -8.44 -12.20 -19.96
C ASN A 491 -7.45 -11.02 -19.99
N VAL A 492 -6.23 -11.21 -19.48
CA VAL A 492 -5.20 -10.16 -19.45
C VAL A 492 -4.49 -10.13 -20.78
N ILE A 493 -4.48 -8.96 -21.40
CA ILE A 493 -3.63 -8.67 -22.54
C ILE A 493 -2.27 -8.21 -21.99
N ASP A 494 -1.22 -9.01 -22.19
CA ASP A 494 0.14 -8.60 -21.82
C ASP A 494 0.60 -7.46 -22.74
N PRO A 495 0.88 -6.25 -22.21
CA PRO A 495 1.31 -5.13 -23.02
C PRO A 495 2.60 -5.44 -23.79
N LEU A 496 3.55 -6.20 -23.23
CA LEU A 496 4.80 -6.51 -23.92
C LEU A 496 4.59 -7.49 -25.06
N GLY A 497 3.78 -8.53 -24.85
CA GLY A 497 3.33 -9.43 -25.92
C GLY A 497 2.66 -8.69 -27.08
N VAL A 498 1.77 -7.74 -26.79
CA VAL A 498 1.13 -6.90 -27.82
C VAL A 498 2.13 -6.00 -28.54
N VAL A 499 3.05 -5.38 -27.81
CA VAL A 499 4.09 -4.53 -28.40
C VAL A 499 4.96 -5.33 -29.38
N ASN A 500 5.29 -6.58 -29.06
CA ASN A 500 6.06 -7.44 -29.95
C ASN A 500 5.31 -7.75 -31.26
N LEU A 501 3.99 -7.93 -31.20
CA LEU A 501 3.17 -8.26 -32.38
C LEU A 501 2.82 -7.03 -33.23
N TYR A 502 2.44 -5.92 -32.58
CA TYR A 502 1.81 -4.78 -33.24
C TYR A 502 2.65 -3.49 -33.19
N GLY A 503 3.63 -3.42 -32.29
CA GLY A 503 4.45 -2.24 -32.03
C GLY A 503 3.86 -1.32 -30.95
N ALA A 504 4.75 -0.60 -30.26
CA ALA A 504 4.39 0.30 -29.16
C ALA A 504 3.50 1.46 -29.59
N ASP A 505 3.71 2.03 -30.76
CA ASP A 505 2.88 3.14 -31.27
C ASP A 505 1.44 2.72 -31.57
N ALA A 506 1.25 1.49 -32.06
CA ALA A 506 -0.08 0.94 -32.31
C ALA A 506 -0.86 0.80 -30.99
N LEU A 507 -0.22 0.22 -29.97
CA LEU A 507 -0.82 0.08 -28.64
C LEU A 507 -1.13 1.44 -27.99
N ARG A 508 -0.18 2.38 -28.02
CA ARG A 508 -0.37 3.74 -27.45
C ARG A 508 -1.53 4.46 -28.12
N MET A 509 -1.59 4.44 -29.45
CA MET A 509 -2.71 5.06 -30.18
C MET A 509 -4.02 4.34 -29.89
N ALA A 510 -4.05 3.02 -29.80
CA ALA A 510 -5.28 2.26 -29.52
C ALA A 510 -5.84 2.55 -28.11
N LEU A 511 -4.99 2.85 -27.13
CA LEU A 511 -5.39 3.26 -25.78
C LEU A 511 -6.05 4.65 -25.76
N VAL A 512 -5.65 5.55 -26.66
CA VAL A 512 -6.14 6.95 -26.68
C VAL A 512 -7.29 7.15 -27.67
N PHE A 513 -7.23 6.52 -28.84
CA PHE A 513 -8.20 6.69 -29.92
C PHE A 513 -9.57 6.14 -29.51
N GLY A 514 -10.62 6.96 -29.64
CA GLY A 514 -11.97 6.62 -29.19
C GLY A 514 -12.13 6.46 -27.67
N ALA A 515 -11.11 6.81 -26.87
CA ALA A 515 -11.13 6.69 -25.41
C ALA A 515 -11.44 8.04 -24.74
N SER A 516 -12.72 8.40 -24.66
CA SER A 516 -13.13 9.57 -23.89
C SER A 516 -12.63 9.46 -22.45
N ALA A 517 -12.05 10.55 -21.93
CA ALA A 517 -11.76 10.68 -20.51
C ALA A 517 -13.02 10.34 -19.70
N GLN A 518 -12.86 9.58 -18.61
CA GLN A 518 -13.91 9.08 -17.68
C GLN A 518 -14.61 7.78 -18.06
N ARG A 519 -14.49 7.27 -19.29
CA ARG A 519 -15.09 5.97 -19.66
C ARG A 519 -14.03 4.89 -19.74
N ASP A 520 -14.41 3.70 -19.29
CA ASP A 520 -13.59 2.51 -19.42
C ASP A 520 -13.31 2.23 -20.91
N ILE A 521 -12.08 1.77 -21.17
CA ILE A 521 -11.57 1.55 -22.51
C ILE A 521 -11.78 0.08 -22.85
N ILE A 522 -12.57 -0.20 -23.87
CA ILE A 522 -12.67 -1.55 -24.43
C ILE A 522 -11.45 -1.77 -25.30
N MET A 523 -10.59 -2.70 -24.90
CA MET A 523 -9.40 -3.08 -25.66
C MET A 523 -9.65 -4.40 -26.38
N SER A 524 -9.46 -4.39 -27.70
CA SER A 524 -9.50 -5.57 -28.55
C SER A 524 -8.28 -5.59 -29.47
N GLU A 525 -7.89 -6.78 -29.90
CA GLU A 525 -6.80 -6.96 -30.85
C GLU A 525 -7.08 -6.25 -32.18
N ASP A 526 -8.32 -6.30 -32.68
CA ASP A 526 -8.74 -5.56 -33.88
C ASP A 526 -8.49 -4.05 -33.77
N LYS A 527 -8.73 -3.47 -32.59
CA LYS A 527 -8.49 -2.05 -32.34
C LYS A 527 -7.00 -1.73 -32.45
N ILE A 528 -6.14 -2.59 -31.93
CA ILE A 528 -4.67 -2.43 -32.00
C ILE A 528 -4.18 -2.63 -33.43
N ALA A 529 -4.64 -3.68 -34.12
CA ALA A 529 -4.32 -3.97 -35.51
C ALA A 529 -4.72 -2.81 -36.45
N ALA A 530 -5.85 -2.15 -36.20
CA ALA A 530 -6.26 -0.95 -36.93
C ALA A 530 -5.24 0.20 -36.77
N GLN A 531 -4.67 0.38 -35.59
CA GLN A 531 -3.64 1.40 -35.36
C GLN A 531 -2.27 1.00 -35.93
N GLN A 532 -1.94 -0.29 -35.97
CA GLN A 532 -0.76 -0.77 -36.70
C GLN A 532 -0.85 -0.42 -38.19
N LYS A 533 -2.02 -0.56 -38.82
CA LYS A 533 -2.23 -0.13 -40.21
C LYS A 533 -1.98 1.38 -40.37
N PHE A 534 -2.32 2.18 -39.36
CA PHE A 534 -2.02 3.61 -39.37
C PHE A 534 -0.52 3.91 -39.26
N VAL A 535 0.20 3.20 -38.39
CA VAL A 535 1.67 3.26 -38.32
C VAL A 535 2.28 2.95 -39.69
N THR A 536 1.82 1.90 -40.37
CA THR A 536 2.25 1.55 -41.73
C THR A 536 1.93 2.64 -42.75
N LYS A 537 0.76 3.28 -42.67
CA LYS A 537 0.39 4.41 -43.54
C LYS A 537 1.33 5.61 -43.34
N ILE A 538 1.70 5.93 -42.09
CA ILE A 538 2.66 6.98 -41.74
C ILE A 538 4.04 6.66 -42.31
N TRP A 539 4.52 5.42 -42.15
CA TRP A 539 5.77 4.96 -42.73
C TRP A 539 5.79 5.11 -44.26
N ASN A 540 4.74 4.63 -44.93
CA ASN A 540 4.65 4.66 -46.39
C ASN A 540 4.63 6.10 -46.93
N ALA A 541 3.92 7.00 -46.27
CA ALA A 541 3.94 8.43 -46.61
C ALA A 541 5.34 9.04 -46.42
N GLY A 542 6.00 8.76 -45.28
CA GLY A 542 7.37 9.21 -45.01
C GLY A 542 8.36 8.69 -46.05
N ARG A 543 8.32 7.39 -46.35
CA ARG A 543 9.18 6.74 -47.37
C ARG A 543 8.96 7.35 -48.76
N PHE A 544 7.70 7.56 -49.15
CA PHE A 544 7.35 8.17 -50.42
C PHE A 544 7.93 9.59 -50.54
N ILE A 545 7.74 10.42 -49.51
CA ILE A 545 8.23 11.81 -49.52
C ILE A 545 9.75 11.82 -49.58
N LEU A 546 10.42 11.09 -48.69
CA LEU A 546 11.89 10.98 -48.65
C LEU A 546 12.49 10.52 -49.99
N GLY A 547 11.88 9.52 -50.62
CA GLY A 547 12.34 9.00 -51.92
C GLY A 547 12.13 9.96 -53.10
N ASN A 548 11.30 11.00 -52.93
CA ASN A 548 11.01 11.99 -53.96
C ASN A 548 11.62 13.37 -53.68
N LEU A 549 12.45 13.51 -52.64
CA LEU A 549 13.25 14.73 -52.43
C LEU A 549 14.49 14.72 -53.33
N ASP A 550 14.79 15.86 -53.96
CA ASP A 550 16.01 16.00 -54.77
C ASP A 550 17.26 15.88 -53.89
N LYS A 551 18.37 15.41 -54.46
CA LYS A 551 19.65 15.25 -53.72
C LYS A 551 20.13 16.54 -53.04
N ASN A 552 19.87 17.69 -53.68
CA ASN A 552 20.24 19.01 -53.18
C ASN A 552 19.06 19.75 -52.52
N PHE A 553 17.95 19.07 -52.22
CA PHE A 553 16.79 19.68 -51.60
C PHE A 553 17.14 20.20 -50.21
N ASN A 554 17.04 21.52 -50.02
CA ASN A 554 17.27 22.16 -48.74
C ASN A 554 16.07 23.05 -48.38
N PRO A 555 15.20 22.61 -47.44
CA PRO A 555 14.00 23.35 -47.08
C PRO A 555 14.30 24.67 -46.38
N LEU A 556 15.46 24.80 -45.72
CA LEU A 556 15.87 26.02 -45.00
C LEU A 556 16.29 27.15 -45.94
N LYS A 557 16.72 26.83 -47.17
CA LYS A 557 17.09 27.82 -48.19
C LYS A 557 15.90 28.32 -49.02
N ILE A 558 14.74 27.69 -48.89
CA ILE A 558 13.54 28.01 -49.67
C ILE A 558 12.67 29.02 -48.91
N ARG A 559 12.50 30.22 -49.48
CA ARG A 559 11.53 31.21 -48.99
C ARG A 559 10.14 30.88 -49.54
N TRP A 560 9.25 30.43 -48.67
CA TRP A 560 7.91 29.95 -49.07
C TRP A 560 7.06 31.04 -49.73
N GLN A 561 7.27 32.32 -49.38
CA GLN A 561 6.57 33.45 -50.00
C GLN A 561 6.84 33.57 -51.50
N ASN A 562 7.96 33.01 -51.98
CA ASN A 562 8.36 33.05 -53.38
C ASN A 562 7.85 31.82 -54.17
N LEU A 563 7.17 30.88 -53.53
CA LEU A 563 6.66 29.67 -54.16
C LEU A 563 5.30 29.92 -54.81
N LYS A 564 5.12 29.41 -56.03
CA LYS A 564 3.83 29.47 -56.73
C LYS A 564 2.95 28.29 -56.29
N LEU A 565 2.26 28.46 -55.17
CA LEU A 565 1.38 27.44 -54.60
C LEU A 565 0.14 27.19 -55.49
N THR A 566 -0.16 25.92 -55.75
CA THR A 566 -1.40 25.48 -56.38
C THR A 566 -2.61 25.65 -55.44
N LYS A 567 -3.84 25.48 -55.95
CA LYS A 567 -5.05 25.49 -55.11
C LYS A 567 -4.97 24.40 -54.02
N ASN A 568 -4.47 23.21 -54.38
CA ASN A 568 -4.32 22.09 -53.45
C ASN A 568 -3.24 22.37 -52.39
N ASP A 569 -2.09 22.95 -52.77
CA ASP A 569 -1.04 23.34 -51.82
C ASP A 569 -1.57 24.32 -50.76
N LYS A 570 -2.31 25.35 -51.19
CA LYS A 570 -2.92 26.33 -50.27
C LYS A 570 -3.96 25.67 -49.36
N TRP A 571 -4.74 24.74 -49.92
CA TRP A 571 -5.75 24.00 -49.17
C TRP A 571 -5.12 23.14 -48.07
N ILE A 572 -4.12 22.30 -48.39
CA ILE A 572 -3.51 21.41 -47.38
C ILE A 572 -2.78 22.19 -46.28
N LEU A 573 -2.10 23.29 -46.62
CA LEU A 573 -1.44 24.15 -45.62
C LEU A 573 -2.47 24.82 -44.69
N LYS A 574 -3.63 25.22 -45.22
CA LYS A 574 -4.74 25.74 -44.42
C LYS A 574 -5.33 24.65 -43.51
N GLU A 575 -5.53 23.44 -44.04
CA GLU A 575 -6.04 22.31 -43.25
C GLU A 575 -5.05 21.92 -42.15
N LEU A 576 -3.75 21.90 -42.43
CA LEU A 576 -2.71 21.66 -41.43
C LEU A 576 -2.80 22.69 -40.30
N LYS A 577 -2.87 23.98 -40.64
CA LYS A 577 -3.03 25.07 -39.66
C LYS A 577 -4.26 24.87 -38.76
N ASN A 578 -5.39 24.47 -39.36
CA ASN A 578 -6.62 24.18 -38.64
C ASN A 578 -6.45 22.96 -37.70
N THR A 579 -5.81 21.90 -38.18
CA THR A 579 -5.52 20.69 -37.40
C THR A 579 -4.59 21.01 -36.23
N VAL A 580 -3.48 21.74 -36.45
CA VAL A 580 -2.60 22.23 -35.38
C VAL A 580 -3.41 22.95 -34.30
N LYS A 581 -4.23 23.93 -34.68
CA LYS A 581 -5.06 24.70 -33.74
C LYS A 581 -6.00 23.83 -32.92
N LYS A 582 -6.70 22.89 -33.56
CA LYS A 582 -7.66 22.00 -32.89
C LYS A 582 -6.98 20.98 -31.99
N THR A 583 -5.96 20.29 -32.48
CA THR A 583 -5.18 19.31 -31.71
C THR A 583 -4.55 19.96 -30.49
N THR A 584 -3.98 21.17 -30.64
CA THR A 584 -3.45 21.95 -29.50
C THR A 584 -4.55 22.23 -28.48
N LYS A 585 -5.70 22.77 -28.92
CA LYS A 585 -6.84 23.03 -28.02
C LYS A 585 -7.31 21.78 -27.29
N ASP A 586 -7.35 20.64 -27.97
CA ASP A 586 -7.79 19.39 -27.38
C ASP A 586 -6.79 18.84 -26.36
N ILE A 587 -5.48 18.93 -26.62
CA ILE A 587 -4.44 18.55 -25.66
C ILE A 587 -4.51 19.45 -24.41
N GLU A 588 -4.59 20.76 -24.58
CA GLU A 588 -4.72 21.74 -23.47
C GLU A 588 -5.98 21.53 -22.61
N GLN A 589 -7.01 20.90 -23.19
CA GLN A 589 -8.26 20.56 -22.50
C GLN A 589 -8.31 19.10 -22.03
N PHE A 590 -7.19 18.37 -22.07
CA PHE A 590 -7.09 16.95 -21.71
C PHE A 590 -8.03 16.03 -22.54
N ARG A 591 -8.36 16.44 -23.76
CA ARG A 591 -9.19 15.69 -24.73
C ARG A 591 -8.32 14.92 -25.71
N PHE A 592 -7.41 14.10 -25.18
CA PHE A 592 -6.40 13.38 -25.96
C PHE A 592 -6.97 12.50 -27.07
N HIS A 593 -8.11 11.84 -26.83
CA HIS A 593 -8.82 11.06 -27.86
C HIS A 593 -9.23 11.90 -29.08
N ARG A 594 -9.78 13.10 -28.87
CA ARG A 594 -10.16 14.01 -29.96
C ARG A 594 -8.95 14.54 -30.70
N ALA A 595 -7.87 14.86 -29.97
CA ALA A 595 -6.60 15.28 -30.54
C ALA A 595 -6.03 14.19 -31.47
N ALA A 596 -6.04 12.93 -31.02
CA ALA A 596 -5.60 11.76 -31.78
C ALA A 596 -6.49 11.49 -33.02
N GLU A 597 -7.80 11.64 -32.89
CA GLU A 597 -8.77 11.48 -34.00
C GLU A 597 -8.60 12.58 -35.06
N GLU A 598 -8.46 13.84 -34.66
CA GLU A 598 -8.28 14.95 -35.61
C GLU A 598 -6.99 14.79 -36.42
N ILE A 599 -5.86 14.40 -35.78
CA ILE A 599 -4.60 14.19 -36.50
C ILE A 599 -4.64 12.93 -37.38
N TYR A 600 -5.31 11.86 -36.93
CA TYR A 600 -5.54 10.67 -37.74
C TYR A 600 -6.28 11.01 -39.04
N HIS A 601 -7.44 11.69 -38.93
CA HIS A 601 -8.25 12.02 -40.09
C HIS A 601 -7.56 13.03 -41.02
N PHE A 602 -6.81 13.99 -40.47
CA PHE A 602 -5.99 14.89 -41.27
C PHE A 602 -4.93 14.10 -42.06
N PHE A 603 -4.11 13.32 -41.37
CA PHE A 603 -2.98 12.63 -41.99
C PHE A 603 -3.44 11.61 -43.02
N TRP A 604 -4.45 10.80 -42.69
CA TRP A 604 -4.93 9.76 -43.58
C TRP A 604 -5.73 10.34 -44.75
N HIS A 605 -6.83 11.03 -44.47
CA HIS A 605 -7.82 11.34 -45.51
C HIS A 605 -7.59 12.67 -46.23
N LYS A 606 -6.87 13.62 -45.61
CA LYS A 606 -6.57 14.91 -46.25
C LYS A 606 -5.16 14.93 -46.84
N PHE A 607 -4.17 14.46 -46.09
CA PHE A 607 -2.80 14.45 -46.57
C PHE A 607 -2.53 13.28 -47.50
N CYS A 608 -2.68 12.02 -47.04
CA CYS A 608 -2.37 10.87 -47.88
C CYS A 608 -3.36 10.67 -49.04
N ASP A 609 -4.66 10.56 -48.77
CA ASP A 609 -5.63 10.14 -49.80
C ASP A 609 -5.90 11.23 -50.86
N LYS A 610 -5.63 12.51 -50.54
CA LYS A 610 -5.89 13.64 -51.45
C LYS A 610 -4.60 14.33 -51.91
N THR A 611 -3.82 14.85 -50.96
CA THR A 611 -2.66 15.69 -51.29
C THR A 611 -1.53 14.90 -51.92
N LEU A 612 -1.15 13.77 -51.33
CA LEU A 612 -0.07 12.94 -51.86
C LEU A 612 -0.39 12.41 -53.25
N GLU A 613 -1.64 12.01 -53.50
CA GLU A 613 -2.09 11.53 -54.81
C GLU A 613 -2.06 12.63 -55.88
N ASP A 614 -2.52 13.85 -55.57
CA ASP A 614 -2.46 14.99 -56.50
C ASP A 614 -1.02 15.39 -56.85
N VAL A 615 -0.12 15.37 -55.86
CA VAL A 615 1.27 15.80 -56.01
C VAL A 615 2.12 14.83 -56.84
N LYS A 616 1.75 13.55 -56.96
CA LYS A 616 2.47 12.55 -57.79
C LYS A 616 2.72 13.05 -59.21
N LYS A 617 1.73 13.70 -59.84
CA LYS A 617 1.85 14.27 -61.20
C LYS A 617 2.93 15.34 -61.33
N ARG A 618 3.26 16.02 -60.23
CA ARG A 618 4.26 17.10 -60.16
C ARG A 618 5.64 16.58 -59.75
N LEU A 619 5.70 15.38 -59.17
CA LEU A 619 6.95 14.74 -58.77
C LEU A 619 7.51 13.84 -59.87
N TYR A 620 6.67 13.14 -60.64
CA TYR A 620 7.17 12.22 -61.67
C TYR A 620 7.58 12.88 -62.99
N THR A 621 7.68 14.21 -63.04
CA THR A 621 8.06 14.94 -64.26
C THR A 621 9.51 14.70 -64.71
N GLU A 622 10.44 14.27 -63.85
CA GLU A 622 11.85 14.12 -64.26
C GLU A 622 12.20 12.78 -64.93
N ASN A 623 11.45 11.69 -64.70
CA ASN A 623 11.88 10.38 -65.21
C ASN A 623 11.36 9.99 -66.60
N ASN A 624 10.38 10.72 -67.15
CA ASN A 624 9.84 10.42 -68.49
C ASN A 624 9.98 11.59 -69.49
N LEU A 625 10.60 12.72 -69.15
CA LEU A 625 10.68 13.86 -70.10
C LEU A 625 11.86 13.82 -71.08
N GLU A 626 12.98 13.17 -70.73
CA GLU A 626 14.04 12.91 -71.72
C GLU A 626 13.83 11.60 -72.50
N ALA A 627 12.99 10.69 -72.00
CA ALA A 627 12.80 9.34 -72.56
C ALA A 627 11.47 9.11 -73.32
N ASP A 628 10.32 9.68 -72.90
CA ASP A 628 9.02 9.42 -73.57
C ASP A 628 8.56 10.52 -74.54
N LEU A 629 9.15 11.71 -74.48
CA LEU A 629 8.87 12.80 -75.40
C LEU A 629 10.18 13.18 -76.07
N GLY A 630 10.43 12.68 -77.29
CA GLY A 630 11.59 13.04 -78.13
C GLY A 630 11.64 14.51 -78.56
N ALA A 631 11.14 15.44 -77.75
CA ALA A 631 11.09 16.87 -78.01
C ALA A 631 11.71 17.64 -76.82
N LYS A 632 12.79 18.39 -77.11
CA LYS A 632 13.38 19.37 -76.19
C LYS A 632 12.33 20.40 -75.77
N LEU A 633 11.81 20.32 -74.54
CA LEU A 633 10.99 21.39 -73.95
C LEU A 633 11.76 22.73 -73.97
N PRO A 634 11.12 23.87 -74.27
CA PRO A 634 11.72 25.18 -74.17
C PRO A 634 12.31 25.43 -72.77
N LYS A 635 13.50 26.03 -72.67
CA LYS A 635 14.19 26.33 -71.38
C LYS A 635 13.29 27.01 -70.33
N ARG A 636 12.30 27.80 -70.77
CA ARG A 636 11.32 28.48 -69.90
C ARG A 636 10.32 27.51 -69.25
N GLU A 637 9.84 26.51 -70.00
CA GLU A 637 8.91 25.50 -69.49
C GLU A 637 9.61 24.51 -68.55
N LEU A 638 10.82 24.09 -68.90
CA LEU A 638 11.66 23.26 -68.02
C LEU A 638 11.90 23.94 -66.66
N ARG A 639 12.29 25.22 -66.66
CA ARG A 639 12.45 26.02 -65.41
C ARG A 639 11.16 26.14 -64.60
N SER A 640 10.01 26.26 -65.28
CA SER A 640 8.70 26.33 -64.63
C SER A 640 8.34 25.00 -63.94
N GLN A 641 8.58 23.88 -64.60
CA GLN A 641 8.34 22.55 -64.05
C GLN A 641 9.27 22.23 -62.86
N ILE A 642 10.56 22.57 -62.94
CA ILE A 642 11.50 22.43 -61.83
C ILE A 642 11.03 23.22 -60.60
N LYS A 643 10.62 24.49 -60.79
CA LYS A 643 10.07 25.31 -59.69
C LYS A 643 8.78 24.73 -59.11
N ASN A 644 7.93 24.13 -59.95
CA ASN A 644 6.71 23.49 -59.50
C ASN A 644 6.98 22.22 -58.68
N ARG A 645 7.95 21.41 -59.10
CA ARG A 645 8.45 20.24 -58.35
C ARG A 645 9.04 20.65 -57.01
N GLN A 646 9.91 21.66 -56.98
CA GLN A 646 10.48 22.20 -55.73
C GLN A 646 9.40 22.72 -54.78
N THR A 647 8.37 23.37 -55.31
CA THR A 647 7.21 23.82 -54.53
C THR A 647 6.48 22.63 -53.90
N ALA A 648 6.22 21.57 -54.68
CA ALA A 648 5.60 20.34 -54.19
C ALA A 648 6.43 19.67 -53.09
N GLN A 649 7.75 19.50 -53.30
CA GLN A 649 8.65 18.92 -52.31
C GLN A 649 8.67 19.71 -50.99
N TRP A 650 8.70 21.04 -51.08
CA TRP A 650 8.64 21.89 -49.90
C TRP A 650 7.32 21.75 -49.13
N VAL A 651 6.18 21.76 -49.83
CA VAL A 651 4.86 21.57 -49.20
C VAL A 651 4.77 20.21 -48.53
N LEU A 652 5.18 19.13 -49.21
CA LEU A 652 5.18 17.78 -48.63
C LEU A 652 6.10 17.67 -47.41
N TYR A 653 7.31 18.24 -47.48
CA TYR A 653 8.25 18.27 -46.36
C TYR A 653 7.65 19.00 -45.16
N LYS A 654 7.08 20.19 -45.37
CA LYS A 654 6.48 21.00 -44.30
C LYS A 654 5.29 20.28 -43.65
N VAL A 655 4.37 19.75 -44.45
CA VAL A 655 3.19 19.03 -43.95
C VAL A 655 3.60 17.76 -43.20
N LEU A 656 4.57 17.02 -43.71
CA LEU A 656 5.11 15.84 -43.03
C LEU A 656 5.70 16.21 -41.67
N VAL A 657 6.65 17.15 -41.61
CA VAL A 657 7.32 17.54 -40.36
C VAL A 657 6.32 17.98 -39.29
N ASP A 658 5.38 18.85 -39.62
CA ASP A 658 4.39 19.31 -38.64
C ASP A 658 3.44 18.19 -38.22
N SER A 659 3.08 17.28 -39.15
CA SER A 659 2.27 16.10 -38.81
C SER A 659 3.02 15.16 -37.86
N LEU A 660 4.32 14.93 -38.08
CA LEU A 660 5.15 14.11 -37.20
C LEU A 660 5.20 14.74 -35.80
N LYS A 661 5.37 16.06 -35.70
CA LYS A 661 5.32 16.79 -34.42
C LYS A 661 3.99 16.59 -33.69
N LEU A 662 2.85 16.72 -34.40
CA LEU A 662 1.52 16.52 -33.81
C LEU A 662 1.26 15.07 -33.40
N LEU A 663 1.78 14.09 -34.15
CA LEU A 663 1.64 12.67 -33.85
C LEU A 663 2.57 12.18 -32.74
N HIS A 664 3.70 12.86 -32.51
CA HIS A 664 4.76 12.40 -31.62
C HIS A 664 4.30 12.07 -30.18
N PRO A 665 3.42 12.85 -29.52
CA PRO A 665 2.90 12.48 -28.19
C PRO A 665 2.17 11.13 -28.15
N PHE A 666 1.56 10.74 -29.26
CA PHE A 666 0.78 9.50 -29.40
C PHE A 666 1.63 8.34 -29.92
N MET A 667 2.46 8.60 -30.95
CA MET A 667 3.24 7.61 -31.67
C MET A 667 4.73 7.99 -31.76
N PRO A 668 5.47 7.98 -30.63
CA PRO A 668 6.82 8.53 -30.57
C PRO A 668 7.85 7.78 -31.45
N PHE A 669 7.73 6.46 -31.63
CA PHE A 669 8.81 5.68 -32.25
C PHE A 669 8.86 5.81 -33.77
N ILE A 670 7.73 5.64 -34.46
CA ILE A 670 7.63 5.76 -35.91
C ILE A 670 7.88 7.19 -36.35
N THR A 671 7.35 8.16 -35.59
CA THR A 671 7.51 9.58 -35.91
C THR A 671 8.97 10.01 -35.78
N GLU A 672 9.66 9.61 -34.72
CA GLU A 672 11.10 9.84 -34.55
C GLU A 672 11.89 9.14 -35.66
N THR A 673 11.58 7.89 -35.98
CA THR A 673 12.30 7.12 -37.02
C THR A 673 12.24 7.80 -38.39
N ILE A 674 11.07 8.30 -38.79
CA ILE A 674 10.93 9.04 -40.06
C ILE A 674 11.65 10.38 -39.96
N TYR A 675 11.48 11.09 -38.84
CA TYR A 675 12.11 12.38 -38.61
C TYR A 675 13.64 12.31 -38.72
N GLN A 676 14.26 11.27 -38.15
CA GLN A 676 15.70 11.08 -38.20
C GLN A 676 16.25 10.93 -39.62
N LYS A 677 15.45 10.39 -40.54
CA LYS A 677 15.79 10.21 -41.95
C LYS A 677 15.58 11.48 -42.80
N LEU A 678 14.96 12.52 -42.27
CA LEU A 678 14.74 13.77 -43.01
C LEU A 678 16.06 14.52 -43.27
N PRO A 679 16.29 14.99 -44.51
CA PRO A 679 17.40 15.88 -44.79
C PRO A 679 17.14 17.24 -44.11
N HIS A 680 18.22 17.87 -43.65
CA HIS A 680 18.20 19.21 -43.05
C HIS A 680 17.13 19.41 -41.95
N LYS A 681 16.92 18.40 -41.11
CA LYS A 681 15.99 18.47 -39.97
C LYS A 681 16.33 19.63 -39.01
N PRO A 682 15.34 20.39 -38.49
CA PRO A 682 15.60 21.59 -37.68
C PRO A 682 16.42 21.32 -36.41
N LYS A 683 16.08 20.29 -35.63
CA LYS A 683 16.84 19.83 -34.46
C LYS A 683 17.30 18.37 -34.61
N LYS A 684 18.16 17.94 -33.69
CA LYS A 684 18.76 16.60 -33.67
C LYS A 684 17.74 15.47 -33.46
N ALA A 685 16.63 15.73 -32.77
CA ALA A 685 15.57 14.76 -32.49
C ALA A 685 14.19 15.41 -32.49
N LEU A 686 13.14 14.64 -32.78
CA LEU A 686 11.76 15.15 -32.83
C LEU A 686 11.26 15.47 -31.41
N ILE A 687 11.64 14.68 -30.41
CA ILE A 687 11.23 14.88 -29.01
C ILE A 687 11.60 16.26 -28.42
N ILE A 688 12.64 16.92 -28.96
CA ILE A 688 13.07 18.26 -28.54
C ILE A 688 12.61 19.38 -29.48
N GLU A 689 11.83 19.05 -30.51
CA GLU A 689 11.24 20.04 -31.41
C GLU A 689 10.22 20.91 -30.68
N GLU A 690 10.07 22.13 -31.19
CA GLU A 690 8.97 22.98 -30.76
C GLU A 690 7.66 22.49 -31.37
N TRP A 691 6.61 22.52 -30.55
CA TRP A 691 5.24 22.26 -30.98
C TRP A 691 4.88 23.19 -32.16
N PRO A 692 4.15 22.71 -33.19
CA PRO A 692 3.86 23.54 -34.35
C PRO A 692 3.06 24.80 -33.95
N CYS A 693 3.57 25.97 -34.32
CA CYS A 693 2.86 27.24 -34.10
C CYS A 693 1.66 27.36 -35.03
N THR A 694 0.58 27.94 -34.51
CA THR A 694 -0.63 28.30 -35.29
C THR A 694 -0.43 29.52 -36.16
#